data_AF-A0AAN7YLR7-F1
#
_entry.id   AF-A0AAN7YLR7-F1
#
_cell.length_a   1.000
_cell.length_b   1.000
_cell.length_c   1.000
_cell.angle_alpha   90.00
_cell.angle_beta   90.00
_cell.angle_gamma   90.00
#
_symmetry.space_group_name_H-M   'P 1'
#
loop_
_entity.id
_entity.type
_entity.pdbx_description
1 polymer ?
#
loop_
_entity_poly.entity_id
_entity_poly.type
_entity_poly.pdbx_seq_one_letter_code
_entity_poly.pdbx_strand_id
1 'polypeptide(L)'
;MSSTPNKHFIKQSSKLLLEDLRKDREELDDLGELDITTILGSDFDDDSISAADQELIKEALIKGYDLRQYSKDVENNLNQMDKLTINDYFQERENFLTLYSQIQVVDGVLETLETMLNNYYNDLKSIGSEMNSLQERSMSMNHKLNNRKLFDEKLSKFLDAVIIDPEFYNDLTNSKNEINDYYISNLTKLDTKITLFDDYKKISPTICSMNEPQLSKLTVASIQKIQKFLANTLNSNFKKLSEKKQKQKQLANMGYLFQFLFKYSQYIASEVILSYVENNEKYFTSFYKAYVNALMKLLEDGAPGKNDFINIGTGKIKSLFNSTPTKSNGSNGQQQQQQLQQLHTTFSMGNRCELLLKEVLELPPIEPPQSSSSIPFLEAALEFIPIVNNSSGNNGTVKELPSAKYSFDQLFRSMIYFLMDILGSETLFVKDFFLGGEDIIISIFTRSINHLVEVTDNYLANSYDVVGLVLMISMLYRYRSMMNERGVNALDKPFDRLIAMITNRFVKLFSLYLDHIKNTSIKDLKAGISSNSPHYVIRKYADFITTIQAVSANIPTQCECQAILCKAVSELKDSCNALINRLVQEIESKDDQIIFLVNNYAIVVQSIQEYVASSNGTGGTSTNGDIIPPDQDITIKPFYRSFQSVAKKYIDNQITNLKYLSHFISFSWEWGPLVESNVKIDPKDNPSFNASNVTKILHSFEQNWRSAIAAIRNYSINDFSQCQYAQTQIFNQVIMEIYTCYRMLAIIIDKYFESLKSDPNFKSDKIIDEMKEMNSNLNLKYIHQE
;
A
#
# COMPACT_ATOMS: atom_id res chain seq x y z
N MET A 1 -14.82 34.40 -7.14
CA MET A 1 -14.94 35.86 -7.03
C MET A 1 -14.12 36.45 -8.17
N SER A 2 -14.76 36.85 -9.29
CA SER A 2 -15.34 38.19 -9.52
C SER A 2 -14.27 39.27 -9.40
N SER A 3 -14.00 40.15 -10.36
CA SER A 3 -14.83 40.69 -11.43
C SER A 3 -13.94 41.52 -12.36
N THR A 4 -13.90 41.19 -13.65
CA THR A 4 -13.32 42.02 -14.71
C THR A 4 -14.39 42.99 -15.22
N PRO A 5 -14.18 44.33 -15.19
CA PRO A 5 -15.07 45.25 -15.86
C PRO A 5 -14.64 45.49 -17.32
N ASN A 6 -15.53 45.09 -18.23
CA ASN A 6 -15.97 45.77 -19.45
C ASN A 6 -14.96 46.65 -20.23
N LYS A 7 -14.16 46.00 -21.09
CA LYS A 7 -13.49 46.64 -22.26
C LYS A 7 -14.47 47.08 -23.36
N HIS A 8 -15.75 46.70 -23.29
CA HIS A 8 -16.75 47.04 -24.31
C HIS A 8 -17.41 48.42 -24.11
N PHE A 9 -17.41 48.98 -22.89
CA PHE A 9 -18.07 50.26 -22.60
C PHE A 9 -17.27 51.49 -23.03
N ILE A 10 -15.93 51.42 -23.03
CA ILE A 10 -15.06 52.58 -23.31
C ILE A 10 -14.98 52.87 -24.82
N LYS A 11 -15.04 51.83 -25.68
CA LYS A 11 -15.07 52.02 -27.14
C LYS A 11 -16.40 52.61 -27.62
N GLN A 12 -17.50 52.33 -26.93
CA GLN A 12 -18.82 52.87 -27.29
C GLN A 12 -18.94 54.35 -26.89
N SER A 13 -18.43 54.71 -25.71
CA SER A 13 -18.43 56.11 -25.23
C SER A 13 -17.56 57.02 -26.10
N SER A 14 -16.40 56.53 -26.56
CA SER A 14 -15.52 57.31 -27.44
C SER A 14 -16.06 57.47 -28.86
N LYS A 15 -17.00 56.61 -29.31
CA LYS A 15 -17.62 56.69 -30.63
C LYS A 15 -18.83 57.64 -30.63
N LEU A 16 -19.62 57.61 -29.55
CA LEU A 16 -20.69 58.58 -29.29
C LEU A 16 -20.16 60.01 -29.17
N LEU A 17 -19.04 60.21 -28.45
CA LEU A 17 -18.40 61.52 -28.32
C LEU A 17 -17.84 62.06 -29.64
N LEU A 18 -17.38 61.19 -30.55
CA LEU A 18 -16.92 61.59 -31.87
C LEU A 18 -18.07 61.89 -32.85
N GLU A 19 -19.25 61.33 -32.58
CA GLU A 19 -20.46 61.52 -33.39
C GLU A 19 -21.21 62.78 -32.95
N ASP A 20 -21.21 63.11 -31.66
CA ASP A 20 -21.69 64.41 -31.12
C ASP A 20 -20.78 65.57 -31.57
N LEU A 21 -19.45 65.40 -31.57
CA LEU A 21 -18.51 66.43 -32.09
C LEU A 21 -18.55 66.60 -33.62
N ARG A 22 -19.20 65.68 -34.34
CA ARG A 22 -19.41 65.77 -35.79
C ARG A 22 -20.73 66.46 -36.15
N LYS A 23 -21.74 66.41 -35.26
CA LYS A 23 -23.02 67.10 -35.46
C LYS A 23 -22.93 68.62 -35.30
N ASP A 24 -22.07 69.13 -34.40
CA ASP A 24 -21.90 70.58 -34.20
C ASP A 24 -21.09 71.29 -35.31
N ARG A 25 -20.67 70.57 -36.36
CA ARG A 25 -20.02 71.17 -37.55
C ARG A 25 -20.94 71.33 -38.76
N GLU A 26 -22.17 70.84 -38.71
CA GLU A 26 -23.12 70.92 -39.84
C GLU A 26 -24.17 72.04 -39.69
N GLU A 27 -24.11 72.86 -38.62
CA GLU A 27 -25.01 74.02 -38.39
C GLU A 27 -24.30 75.39 -38.48
N LEU A 28 -23.26 75.52 -39.30
CA LEU A 28 -22.59 76.83 -39.55
C LEU A 28 -22.37 77.15 -41.04
N ASP A 29 -22.95 76.36 -41.95
CA ASP A 29 -22.87 76.55 -43.40
C ASP A 29 -24.16 77.18 -44.02
N ASP A 30 -25.00 77.85 -43.22
CA ASP A 30 -26.21 78.51 -43.72
C ASP A 30 -26.40 79.92 -43.14
N LEU A 31 -25.53 80.86 -43.57
CA LEU A 31 -25.81 82.30 -43.56
C LEU A 31 -25.37 82.86 -44.92
N GLY A 32 -26.40 83.14 -45.73
CA GLY A 32 -26.30 83.44 -47.16
C GLY A 32 -25.56 84.71 -47.56
N GLU A 33 -25.37 84.79 -48.88
CA GLU A 33 -24.79 85.87 -49.67
C GLU A 33 -25.10 87.28 -49.14
N LEU A 34 -24.05 87.98 -48.65
CA LEU A 34 -24.09 89.43 -48.45
C LEU A 34 -23.42 90.12 -49.64
N ASP A 35 -24.28 90.71 -50.45
CA ASP A 35 -24.01 91.38 -51.72
C ASP A 35 -23.12 92.63 -51.54
N ILE A 36 -21.89 92.56 -52.05
CA ILE A 36 -20.87 93.62 -51.99
C ILE A 36 -21.20 94.80 -52.93
N THR A 37 -22.28 94.74 -53.73
CA THR A 37 -22.66 95.82 -54.66
C THR A 37 -23.59 96.89 -54.06
N THR A 38 -24.02 96.77 -52.79
CA THR A 38 -24.93 97.74 -52.16
C THR A 38 -24.24 98.86 -51.35
N ILE A 39 -22.91 98.83 -51.16
CA ILE A 39 -22.16 99.82 -50.35
C ILE A 39 -21.33 100.81 -51.21
N LEU A 40 -21.53 100.84 -52.53
CA LEU A 40 -21.01 101.89 -53.40
C LEU A 40 -22.14 102.60 -54.15
N GLY A 41 -22.64 103.72 -53.59
CA GLY A 41 -23.47 104.67 -54.36
C GLY A 41 -24.21 105.76 -53.55
N SER A 42 -23.61 106.95 -53.43
CA SER A 42 -24.14 108.34 -53.24
C SER A 42 -23.10 109.17 -52.46
N ASP A 43 -22.53 110.32 -52.88
CA ASP A 43 -22.94 111.36 -53.82
C ASP A 43 -21.73 112.11 -54.45
N PHE A 44 -21.94 112.65 -55.66
CA PHE A 44 -21.13 113.64 -56.38
C PHE A 44 -21.68 115.07 -56.13
N ASP A 45 -20.88 116.13 -56.35
CA ASP A 45 -21.32 117.40 -57.00
C ASP A 45 -20.15 118.31 -57.44
N ASP A 46 -20.36 119.05 -58.54
CA ASP A 46 -19.43 119.89 -59.35
C ASP A 46 -20.01 121.32 -59.58
N ASP A 47 -19.14 122.31 -59.89
CA ASP A 47 -19.32 123.65 -60.55
C ASP A 47 -19.92 124.96 -59.91
N SER A 48 -19.14 126.07 -59.90
CA SER A 48 -19.20 127.23 -60.85
C SER A 48 -18.50 128.55 -60.38
N ILE A 49 -17.90 129.32 -61.32
CA ILE A 49 -17.18 130.61 -61.12
C ILE A 49 -18.11 131.83 -61.35
N SER A 50 -17.96 132.88 -60.52
CA SER A 50 -18.87 134.05 -60.39
C SER A 50 -18.69 135.16 -61.45
N ALA A 51 -19.79 135.89 -61.69
CA ALA A 51 -19.93 136.97 -62.67
C ALA A 51 -19.01 138.19 -62.45
N ALA A 52 -18.41 138.35 -61.26
CA ALA A 52 -17.53 139.46 -60.92
C ALA A 52 -16.23 139.48 -61.75
N ASP A 53 -15.71 138.30 -62.08
CA ASP A 53 -14.41 138.18 -62.75
C ASP A 53 -14.50 138.58 -64.24
N GLN A 54 -15.68 138.46 -64.85
CA GLN A 54 -15.90 138.86 -66.24
C GLN A 54 -15.92 140.38 -66.44
N GLU A 55 -16.31 141.16 -65.43
CA GLU A 55 -16.42 142.62 -65.50
C GLU A 55 -15.06 143.30 -65.29
N LEU A 56 -14.23 142.73 -64.40
CA LEU A 56 -12.86 143.17 -64.13
C LEU A 56 -11.94 143.05 -65.35
N ILE A 57 -12.05 141.93 -66.09
CA ILE A 57 -11.24 141.70 -67.30
C ILE A 57 -11.58 142.70 -68.41
N LYS A 58 -12.86 143.12 -68.49
CA LYS A 58 -13.31 144.14 -69.44
C LYS A 58 -12.77 145.53 -69.11
N GLU A 59 -12.76 145.91 -67.83
CA GLU A 59 -12.27 147.23 -67.42
C GLU A 59 -10.75 147.38 -67.65
N ALA A 60 -9.99 146.30 -67.46
CA ALA A 60 -8.55 146.25 -67.70
C ALA A 60 -8.17 146.42 -69.19
N LEU A 61 -8.97 145.87 -70.11
CA LEU A 61 -8.72 145.96 -71.56
C LEU A 61 -8.95 147.38 -72.13
N ILE A 62 -9.87 148.18 -71.54
CA ILE A 62 -10.22 149.52 -72.06
C ILE A 62 -9.18 150.59 -71.68
N LYS A 63 -8.55 150.48 -70.51
CA LYS A 63 -7.56 151.47 -70.04
C LYS A 63 -6.16 151.28 -70.65
N GLY A 64 -5.98 150.34 -71.59
CA GLY A 64 -4.71 150.11 -72.29
C GLY A 64 -3.57 149.63 -71.39
N TYR A 65 -3.90 149.14 -70.19
CA TYR A 65 -2.94 148.54 -69.27
C TYR A 65 -2.66 147.10 -69.70
N ASP A 66 -1.37 146.78 -69.83
CA ASP A 66 -0.89 145.45 -70.19
C ASP A 66 -1.16 144.44 -69.04
N LEU A 67 -2.07 143.48 -69.29
CA LEU A 67 -2.61 142.50 -68.32
C LEU A 67 -1.55 141.60 -67.67
N ARG A 68 -0.36 141.47 -68.26
CA ARG A 68 0.76 140.72 -67.65
C ARG A 68 1.43 141.46 -66.50
N GLN A 69 1.46 142.79 -66.48
CA GLN A 69 1.99 143.55 -65.33
C GLN A 69 1.03 143.51 -64.15
N TYR A 70 -0.28 143.58 -64.40
CA TYR A 70 -1.29 143.53 -63.35
C TYR A 70 -1.34 142.18 -62.63
N SER A 71 -1.26 141.07 -63.38
CA SER A 71 -1.13 139.73 -62.78
C SER A 71 0.04 139.65 -61.80
N LYS A 72 1.16 140.32 -62.09
CA LYS A 72 2.36 140.29 -61.27
C LYS A 72 2.22 141.10 -59.98
N ASP A 73 1.48 142.21 -60.02
CA ASP A 73 1.17 143.01 -58.82
C ASP A 73 0.13 142.33 -57.93
N VAL A 74 -0.84 141.60 -58.51
CA VAL A 74 -1.80 140.77 -57.75
C VAL A 74 -1.08 139.61 -57.08
N GLU A 75 -0.19 138.93 -57.79
CA GLU A 75 0.61 137.83 -57.25
C GLU A 75 1.52 138.29 -56.08
N ASN A 76 2.02 139.52 -56.12
CA ASN A 76 2.77 140.11 -55.00
C ASN A 76 1.90 140.43 -53.77
N ASN A 77 0.68 140.93 -53.96
CA ASN A 77 -0.27 141.16 -52.86
C ASN A 77 -0.73 139.86 -52.21
N LEU A 78 -1.00 138.83 -53.01
CA LEU A 78 -1.47 137.53 -52.53
C LEU A 78 -0.39 136.86 -51.65
N ASN A 79 0.87 136.91 -52.09
CA ASN A 79 2.02 136.47 -51.30
C ASN A 79 2.21 137.26 -49.98
N GLN A 80 1.70 138.49 -49.87
CA GLN A 80 1.78 139.29 -48.65
C GLN A 80 0.66 138.93 -47.67
N MET A 81 -0.54 138.63 -48.16
CA MET A 81 -1.67 138.17 -47.36
C MET A 81 -1.40 136.79 -46.77
N ASP A 82 -0.87 135.85 -47.57
CA ASP A 82 -0.53 134.50 -47.11
C ASP A 82 0.44 134.53 -45.93
N LYS A 83 1.37 135.48 -45.91
CA LYS A 83 2.30 135.66 -44.79
C LYS A 83 1.60 136.09 -43.49
N LEU A 84 0.53 136.87 -43.57
CA LEU A 84 -0.24 137.33 -42.39
C LEU A 84 -1.11 136.21 -41.82
N THR A 85 -1.80 135.44 -42.66
CA THR A 85 -2.65 134.32 -42.21
C THR A 85 -1.81 133.21 -41.58
N ILE A 86 -0.64 132.92 -42.17
CA ILE A 86 0.34 132.02 -41.58
C ILE A 86 0.71 132.53 -40.17
N ASN A 87 0.93 133.84 -39.98
CA ASN A 87 1.29 134.41 -38.69
C ASN A 87 0.22 134.24 -37.60
N ASP A 88 -1.08 134.30 -37.95
CA ASP A 88 -2.17 134.09 -36.98
C ASP A 88 -2.32 132.62 -36.57
N TYR A 89 -2.24 131.68 -37.53
CA TYR A 89 -2.15 130.24 -37.21
C TYR A 89 -0.90 129.91 -36.37
N PHE A 90 0.18 130.67 -36.56
CA PHE A 90 1.38 130.57 -35.73
C PHE A 90 1.15 131.04 -34.28
N GLN A 91 0.19 131.93 -34.00
CA GLN A 91 -0.10 132.40 -32.64
C GLN A 91 -0.97 131.42 -31.84
N GLU A 92 -1.99 130.81 -32.45
CA GLU A 92 -2.92 129.90 -31.74
C GLU A 92 -2.45 128.43 -31.69
N ARG A 93 -1.34 128.09 -32.35
CA ARG A 93 -0.80 126.72 -32.43
C ARG A 93 -0.69 126.01 -31.09
N GLU A 94 -0.33 126.71 -30.01
CA GLU A 94 -0.02 126.07 -28.74
C GLU A 94 -1.27 125.51 -28.05
N ASN A 95 -2.42 126.19 -28.15
CA ASN A 95 -3.66 125.72 -27.51
C ASN A 95 -4.19 124.45 -28.19
N PHE A 96 -4.23 124.41 -29.52
CA PHE A 96 -4.59 123.18 -30.25
C PHE A 96 -3.59 122.04 -29.99
N LEU A 97 -2.30 122.37 -29.85
CA LEU A 97 -1.29 121.38 -29.49
C LEU A 97 -1.56 120.76 -28.11
N THR A 98 -1.99 121.56 -27.13
CA THR A 98 -2.24 121.07 -25.76
C THR A 98 -3.45 120.14 -25.67
N LEU A 99 -4.55 120.43 -26.37
CA LEU A 99 -5.73 119.56 -26.37
C LEU A 99 -5.49 118.26 -27.14
N TYR A 100 -4.85 118.35 -28.31
CA TYR A 100 -4.44 117.17 -29.07
C TYR A 100 -3.49 116.28 -28.25
N SER A 101 -2.56 116.89 -27.51
CA SER A 101 -1.69 116.18 -26.58
C SER A 101 -2.45 115.43 -25.49
N GLN A 102 -3.53 115.98 -24.92
CA GLN A 102 -4.27 115.31 -23.84
C GLN A 102 -5.12 114.14 -24.32
N ILE A 103 -5.79 114.29 -25.47
CA ILE A 103 -6.55 113.18 -26.08
C ILE A 103 -5.61 112.05 -26.48
N GLN A 104 -4.45 112.39 -27.06
CA GLN A 104 -3.43 111.41 -27.40
C GLN A 104 -2.88 110.67 -26.16
N VAL A 105 -2.87 111.31 -24.98
CA VAL A 105 -2.49 110.65 -23.72
C VAL A 105 -3.55 109.65 -23.25
N VAL A 106 -4.85 109.99 -23.31
CA VAL A 106 -5.92 109.07 -22.87
C VAL A 106 -6.05 107.88 -23.82
N ASP A 107 -6.01 108.13 -25.14
CA ASP A 107 -5.99 107.06 -26.14
C ASP A 107 -4.76 106.18 -25.97
N GLY A 108 -3.59 106.77 -25.69
CA GLY A 108 -2.39 106.03 -25.33
C GLY A 108 -2.60 105.12 -24.11
N VAL A 109 -3.21 105.61 -23.04
CA VAL A 109 -3.48 104.79 -21.83
C VAL A 109 -4.46 103.64 -22.11
N LEU A 110 -5.51 103.88 -22.90
CA LEU A 110 -6.46 102.82 -23.28
C LEU A 110 -5.81 101.78 -24.19
N GLU A 111 -5.02 102.22 -25.18
CA GLU A 111 -4.22 101.36 -26.04
C GLU A 111 -3.27 100.51 -25.18
N THR A 112 -2.68 101.09 -24.13
CA THR A 112 -1.80 100.35 -23.21
C THR A 112 -2.56 99.27 -22.42
N LEU A 113 -3.79 99.56 -21.98
CA LEU A 113 -4.59 98.64 -21.18
C LEU A 113 -5.16 97.49 -22.02
N GLU A 114 -5.58 97.81 -23.25
CA GLU A 114 -5.98 96.83 -24.25
C GLU A 114 -4.81 95.91 -24.63
N THR A 115 -3.62 96.47 -24.90
CA THR A 115 -2.43 95.64 -25.13
C THR A 115 -2.08 94.80 -23.92
N MET A 116 -2.19 95.32 -22.70
CA MET A 116 -1.90 94.53 -21.48
C MET A 116 -2.88 93.35 -21.31
N LEU A 117 -4.17 93.55 -21.52
CA LEU A 117 -5.18 92.49 -21.41
C LEU A 117 -5.07 91.46 -22.54
N ASN A 118 -4.84 91.90 -23.78
CA ASN A 118 -4.59 90.99 -24.89
C ASN A 118 -3.31 90.18 -24.68
N ASN A 119 -2.26 90.81 -24.14
CA ASN A 119 -1.04 90.09 -23.76
C ASN A 119 -1.32 89.06 -22.66
N TYR A 120 -2.05 89.42 -21.61
CA TYR A 120 -2.39 88.47 -20.54
C TYR A 120 -3.26 87.31 -21.04
N TYR A 121 -4.26 87.58 -21.90
CA TYR A 121 -5.09 86.55 -22.50
C TYR A 121 -4.30 85.63 -23.43
N ASN A 122 -3.40 86.20 -24.24
CA ASN A 122 -2.50 85.45 -25.10
C ASN A 122 -1.51 84.62 -24.27
N ASP A 123 -0.99 85.15 -23.16
CA ASP A 123 -0.12 84.44 -22.24
C ASP A 123 -0.86 83.28 -21.56
N LEU A 124 -2.11 83.48 -21.10
CA LEU A 124 -2.90 82.42 -20.48
C LEU A 124 -3.27 81.32 -21.47
N LYS A 125 -3.60 81.70 -22.71
CA LYS A 125 -3.86 80.77 -23.82
C LYS A 125 -2.60 80.01 -24.22
N SER A 126 -1.46 80.71 -24.27
CA SER A 126 -0.15 80.12 -24.52
C SER A 126 0.21 79.11 -23.43
N ILE A 127 0.16 79.51 -22.15
CA ILE A 127 0.41 78.64 -21.00
C ILE A 127 -0.55 77.45 -20.97
N GLY A 128 -1.84 77.65 -21.25
CA GLY A 128 -2.81 76.55 -21.32
C GLY A 128 -2.48 75.56 -22.45
N SER A 129 -2.08 76.07 -23.62
CA SER A 129 -1.64 75.25 -24.75
C SER A 129 -0.32 74.52 -24.48
N GLU A 130 0.64 75.19 -23.83
CA GLU A 130 1.91 74.61 -23.39
C GLU A 130 1.68 73.56 -22.32
N MET A 131 0.80 73.81 -21.34
CA MET A 131 0.48 72.86 -20.27
C MET A 131 -0.19 71.60 -20.82
N ASN A 132 -1.13 71.74 -21.75
CA ASN A 132 -1.72 70.61 -22.47
C ASN A 132 -0.68 69.87 -23.32
N SER A 133 0.18 70.58 -24.05
CA SER A 133 1.27 69.98 -24.83
C SER A 133 2.26 69.22 -23.94
N LEU A 134 2.61 69.79 -22.78
CA LEU A 134 3.54 69.20 -21.82
C LEU A 134 2.93 68.01 -21.09
N GLN A 135 1.62 68.05 -20.83
CA GLN A 135 0.85 66.93 -20.28
C GLN A 135 0.73 65.79 -21.30
N GLU A 136 0.41 66.09 -22.56
CA GLU A 136 0.35 65.10 -23.64
C GLU A 136 1.72 64.47 -23.89
N ARG A 137 2.79 65.29 -23.87
CA ARG A 137 4.17 64.83 -24.01
C ARG A 137 4.61 63.96 -22.82
N SER A 138 4.24 64.33 -21.60
CA SER A 138 4.48 63.54 -20.38
C SER A 138 3.75 62.19 -20.44
N MET A 139 2.49 62.16 -20.85
CA MET A 139 1.71 60.92 -21.02
C MET A 139 2.29 60.03 -22.13
N SER A 140 2.63 60.62 -23.28
CA SER A 140 3.29 59.93 -24.38
C SER A 140 4.65 59.35 -23.97
N MET A 141 5.44 60.11 -23.21
CA MET A 141 6.72 59.66 -22.69
C MET A 141 6.56 58.52 -21.68
N ASN A 142 5.55 58.58 -20.81
CA ASN A 142 5.25 57.52 -19.86
C ASN A 142 4.81 56.23 -20.58
N HIS A 143 3.94 56.33 -21.60
CA HIS A 143 3.58 55.18 -22.43
C HIS A 143 4.81 54.57 -23.12
N LYS A 144 5.70 55.39 -23.69
CA LYS A 144 6.96 54.92 -24.30
C LYS A 144 7.87 54.25 -23.28
N LEU A 145 8.00 54.81 -22.08
CA LEU A 145 8.80 54.25 -21.00
C LEU A 145 8.24 52.91 -20.52
N ASN A 146 6.93 52.79 -20.35
CA ASN A 146 6.29 51.54 -19.94
C ASN A 146 6.44 50.45 -21.03
N ASN A 147 6.27 50.81 -22.31
CA ASN A 147 6.50 49.89 -23.42
C ASN A 147 7.96 49.42 -23.48
N ARG A 148 8.93 50.32 -23.22
CA ARG A 148 10.35 49.95 -23.15
C ARG A 148 10.64 49.02 -21.98
N LYS A 149 10.08 49.25 -20.79
CA LYS A 149 10.23 48.34 -19.64
C LYS A 149 9.65 46.96 -19.94
N LEU A 150 8.44 46.89 -20.50
CA LEU A 150 7.82 45.62 -20.87
C LEU A 150 8.59 44.88 -21.97
N PHE A 151 9.17 45.63 -22.92
CA PHE A 151 10.04 45.06 -23.93
C PHE A 151 11.34 44.53 -23.32
N ASP A 152 11.98 45.29 -22.45
CA ASP A 152 13.21 44.92 -21.75
C ASP A 152 13.02 43.66 -20.90
N GLU A 153 11.92 43.57 -20.14
CA GLU A 153 11.59 42.35 -19.37
C GLU A 153 11.40 41.11 -20.26
N LYS A 154 10.71 41.25 -21.40
CA LYS A 154 10.51 40.15 -22.35
C LYS A 154 11.80 39.77 -23.06
N LEU A 155 12.60 40.77 -23.44
CA LEU A 155 13.88 40.57 -24.10
C LEU A 155 14.87 39.90 -23.15
N SER A 156 14.95 40.32 -21.88
CA SER A 156 15.77 39.67 -20.86
C SER A 156 15.39 38.20 -20.69
N LYS A 157 14.10 37.88 -20.57
CA LYS A 157 13.63 36.48 -20.48
C LYS A 157 14.00 35.64 -21.69
N PHE A 158 13.98 36.23 -22.89
CA PHE A 158 14.42 35.56 -24.12
C PHE A 158 15.94 35.40 -24.17
N LEU A 159 16.69 36.44 -23.79
CA LEU A 159 18.15 36.43 -23.75
C LEU A 159 18.65 35.37 -22.75
N ASP A 160 18.04 35.31 -21.56
CA ASP A 160 18.37 34.33 -20.52
C ASP A 160 18.10 32.89 -20.97
N ALA A 161 17.10 32.67 -21.85
CA ALA A 161 16.81 31.36 -22.41
C ALA A 161 17.83 30.97 -23.50
N VAL A 162 18.27 31.93 -24.32
CA VAL A 162 19.09 31.68 -25.52
C VAL A 162 20.59 31.74 -25.24
N ILE A 163 21.03 32.51 -24.24
CA ILE A 163 22.44 32.63 -23.86
C ILE A 163 22.85 31.45 -22.97
N ILE A 164 23.98 30.88 -23.34
CA ILE A 164 24.68 29.84 -22.58
C ILE A 164 25.95 30.47 -22.01
N ASP A 165 26.05 30.52 -20.68
CA ASP A 165 27.25 31.00 -20.00
C ASP A 165 28.42 30.03 -20.28
N PRO A 166 29.62 30.51 -20.68
CA PRO A 166 30.79 29.66 -20.86
C PRO A 166 31.21 28.88 -19.58
N GLU A 167 30.96 29.40 -18.38
CA GLU A 167 31.18 28.63 -17.14
C GLU A 167 30.20 27.45 -17.04
N PHE A 168 28.93 27.68 -17.36
CA PHE A 168 27.91 26.63 -17.41
C PHE A 168 28.21 25.56 -18.48
N TYR A 169 28.73 25.98 -19.64
CA TYR A 169 29.19 25.07 -20.68
C TYR A 169 30.36 24.20 -20.19
N ASN A 170 31.35 24.79 -19.51
CA ASN A 170 32.49 24.07 -18.98
C ASN A 170 32.09 23.12 -17.84
N ASP A 171 31.21 23.52 -16.93
CA ASP A 171 30.75 22.66 -15.82
C ASP A 171 30.08 21.37 -16.32
N LEU A 172 29.36 21.46 -17.43
CA LEU A 172 28.67 20.32 -18.04
C LEU A 172 29.60 19.46 -18.91
N THR A 173 30.55 20.08 -19.63
CA THR A 173 31.41 19.38 -20.60
C THR A 173 32.71 18.85 -20.01
N ASN A 174 33.23 19.47 -18.95
CA ASN A 174 34.54 19.11 -18.42
C ASN A 174 34.47 17.76 -17.69
N SER A 175 35.31 16.82 -18.12
CA SER A 175 35.29 15.42 -17.66
C SER A 175 35.82 15.22 -16.24
N LYS A 176 36.41 16.26 -15.65
CA LYS A 176 37.03 16.23 -14.32
C LYS A 176 36.07 16.54 -13.17
N ASN A 177 34.94 17.22 -13.44
CA ASN A 177 33.99 17.57 -12.39
C ASN A 177 33.14 16.34 -12.05
N GLU A 178 33.18 15.92 -10.79
CA GLU A 178 32.35 14.86 -10.22
C GLU A 178 30.87 15.20 -10.40
N ILE A 179 30.04 14.16 -10.55
CA ILE A 179 28.60 14.32 -10.62
C ILE A 179 28.08 14.55 -9.19
N ASN A 180 28.00 15.83 -8.81
CA ASN A 180 27.49 16.29 -7.53
C ASN A 180 26.08 16.87 -7.68
N ASP A 181 25.41 17.18 -6.57
CA ASP A 181 24.08 17.82 -6.57
C ASP A 181 24.06 19.14 -7.39
N TYR A 182 25.20 19.85 -7.42
CA TYR A 182 25.41 21.02 -8.26
C TYR A 182 25.32 20.71 -9.77
N TYR A 183 25.85 19.58 -10.21
CA TYR A 183 25.73 19.12 -11.60
C TYR A 183 24.28 18.74 -11.93
N ILE A 184 23.56 18.09 -11.01
CA ILE A 184 22.14 17.79 -11.18
C ILE A 184 21.32 19.08 -11.30
N SER A 185 21.58 20.08 -10.45
CA SER A 185 20.99 21.42 -10.58
C SER A 185 21.29 22.04 -11.95
N ASN A 186 22.53 21.96 -12.44
CA ASN A 186 22.88 22.47 -13.77
C ASN A 186 22.20 21.69 -14.90
N LEU A 187 21.95 20.39 -14.75
CA LEU A 187 21.14 19.61 -15.68
C LEU A 187 19.66 20.02 -15.66
N THR A 188 19.08 20.31 -14.49
CA THR A 188 17.70 20.83 -14.44
C THR A 188 17.58 22.18 -15.13
N LYS A 189 18.58 23.07 -14.94
CA LYS A 189 18.67 24.33 -15.67
C LYS A 189 18.81 24.11 -17.18
N LEU A 190 19.62 23.13 -17.59
CA LEU A 190 19.74 22.75 -19.01
C LEU A 190 18.39 22.27 -19.57
N ASP A 191 17.66 21.43 -18.83
CA ASP A 191 16.35 20.92 -19.23
C ASP A 191 15.31 22.06 -19.38
N THR A 192 15.28 23.00 -18.43
CA THR A 192 14.43 24.21 -18.54
C THR A 192 14.84 25.09 -19.73
N LYS A 193 16.14 25.25 -20.00
CA LYS A 193 16.62 26.02 -21.15
C LYS A 193 16.23 25.35 -22.47
N ILE A 194 16.33 24.03 -22.58
CA ILE A 194 15.94 23.31 -23.80
C ILE A 194 14.44 23.40 -24.05
N THR A 195 13.61 23.21 -23.02
CA THR A 195 12.14 23.31 -23.15
C THR A 195 11.70 24.73 -23.53
N LEU A 196 12.26 25.76 -22.89
CA LEU A 196 12.01 27.15 -23.25
C LEU A 196 12.49 27.45 -24.68
N PHE A 197 13.66 26.94 -25.07
CA PHE A 197 14.21 27.11 -26.40
C PHE A 197 13.31 26.50 -27.48
N ASP A 198 12.76 25.30 -27.25
CA ASP A 198 11.81 24.67 -28.18
C ASP A 198 10.51 25.48 -28.33
N ASP A 199 10.03 26.11 -27.26
CA ASP A 199 8.87 27.00 -27.34
C ASP A 199 9.16 28.30 -28.10
N TYR A 200 10.34 28.89 -27.90
CA TYR A 200 10.77 30.07 -28.66
C TYR A 200 11.08 29.75 -30.13
N LYS A 201 11.56 28.53 -30.44
CA LYS A 201 11.79 28.05 -31.80
C LYS A 201 10.51 28.05 -32.65
N LYS A 202 9.35 27.79 -32.03
CA LYS A 202 8.04 27.90 -32.70
C LYS A 202 7.69 29.34 -33.09
N ILE A 203 8.22 30.33 -32.37
CA ILE A 203 7.92 31.76 -32.54
C ILE A 203 8.92 32.43 -33.50
N SER A 204 10.22 32.13 -33.37
CA SER A 204 11.28 32.73 -34.19
C SER A 204 12.36 31.71 -34.59
N PRO A 205 12.25 31.04 -35.74
CA PRO A 205 13.15 29.96 -36.14
C PRO A 205 14.58 30.44 -36.51
N THR A 206 14.75 31.69 -36.92
CA THR A 206 16.02 32.22 -37.46
C THR A 206 17.09 32.50 -36.41
N ILE A 207 16.71 32.96 -35.22
CA ILE A 207 17.66 33.23 -34.12
C ILE A 207 18.01 31.93 -33.40
N CYS A 208 17.04 31.02 -33.28
CA CYS A 208 17.23 29.71 -32.66
C CYS A 208 18.14 28.79 -33.49
N SER A 209 18.10 28.83 -34.83
CA SER A 209 18.90 27.91 -35.67
C SER A 209 20.42 28.01 -35.44
N MET A 210 20.94 29.17 -35.03
CA MET A 210 22.36 29.38 -34.75
C MET A 210 22.82 28.77 -33.41
N ASN A 211 21.94 28.77 -32.39
CA ASN A 211 22.28 28.28 -31.05
C ASN A 211 21.87 26.80 -30.83
N GLU A 212 20.98 26.27 -31.67
CA GLU A 212 20.59 24.86 -31.71
C GLU A 212 21.77 23.86 -31.77
N PRO A 213 22.82 24.05 -32.60
CA PRO A 213 23.99 23.17 -32.60
C PRO A 213 24.79 23.20 -31.29
N GLN A 214 24.79 24.31 -30.56
CA GLN A 214 25.50 24.42 -29.27
C GLN A 214 24.74 23.70 -28.16
N LEU A 215 23.41 23.87 -28.10
CA LEU A 215 22.54 23.14 -27.17
C LEU A 215 22.57 21.63 -27.42
N SER A 216 22.46 21.20 -28.68
CA SER A 216 22.54 19.78 -29.03
C SER A 216 23.92 19.17 -28.74
N LYS A 217 25.01 19.92 -28.93
CA LYS A 217 26.34 19.46 -28.52
C LYS A 217 26.44 19.31 -26.99
N LEU A 218 25.85 20.23 -26.24
CA LEU A 218 25.83 20.19 -24.78
C LEU A 218 24.98 19.03 -24.25
N THR A 219 23.83 18.73 -24.86
CA THR A 219 23.00 17.56 -24.50
C THR A 219 23.74 16.26 -24.79
N VAL A 220 24.35 16.12 -25.97
CA VAL A 220 25.13 14.92 -26.33
C VAL A 220 26.32 14.73 -25.39
N ALA A 221 27.07 15.79 -25.07
CA ALA A 221 28.18 15.71 -24.12
C ALA A 221 27.71 15.31 -22.71
N SER A 222 26.60 15.89 -22.25
CA SER A 222 25.99 15.55 -20.95
C SER A 222 25.54 14.09 -20.91
N ILE A 223 24.88 13.62 -21.97
CA ILE A 223 24.44 12.23 -22.12
C ILE A 223 25.64 11.27 -22.07
N GLN A 224 26.72 11.54 -22.81
CA GLN A 224 27.92 10.70 -22.81
C GLN A 224 28.60 10.67 -21.43
N LYS A 225 28.61 11.81 -20.71
CA LYS A 225 29.17 11.90 -19.36
C LYS A 225 28.33 11.08 -18.38
N ILE A 226 27.00 11.21 -18.42
CA ILE A 226 26.07 10.42 -17.60
C ILE A 226 26.21 8.93 -17.91
N GLN A 227 26.23 8.54 -19.20
CA GLN A 227 26.41 7.14 -19.61
C GLN A 227 27.70 6.54 -19.06
N LYS A 228 28.84 7.23 -19.19
CA LYS A 228 30.13 6.77 -18.66
C LYS A 228 30.12 6.64 -17.13
N PHE A 229 29.53 7.61 -16.44
CA PHE A 229 29.41 7.56 -14.99
C PHE A 229 28.53 6.40 -14.51
N LEU A 230 27.35 6.23 -15.12
CA LEU A 230 26.45 5.13 -14.80
C LEU A 230 27.07 3.78 -15.13
N ALA A 231 27.71 3.64 -16.28
CA ALA A 231 28.43 2.41 -16.64
C ALA A 231 29.52 2.09 -15.61
N ASN A 232 30.36 3.05 -15.22
CA ASN A 232 31.42 2.81 -14.24
C ASN A 232 30.87 2.45 -12.84
N THR A 233 29.80 3.11 -12.42
CA THR A 233 29.26 2.97 -11.06
C THR A 233 28.41 1.70 -10.93
N LEU A 234 27.59 1.40 -11.93
CA LEU A 234 26.71 0.22 -11.96
C LEU A 234 27.47 -1.07 -12.32
N ASN A 235 28.48 -0.98 -13.19
CA ASN A 235 29.27 -2.15 -13.64
C ASN A 235 30.51 -2.40 -12.77
N SER A 236 30.66 -1.67 -11.66
CA SER A 236 31.67 -1.97 -10.65
C SER A 236 31.45 -3.39 -10.10
N ASN A 237 32.44 -4.27 -10.21
CA ASN A 237 32.38 -5.61 -9.63
C ASN A 237 32.43 -5.52 -8.09
N PHE A 238 31.26 -5.44 -7.44
CA PHE A 238 31.13 -5.44 -5.99
C PHE A 238 31.51 -6.80 -5.41
N LYS A 239 32.34 -6.81 -4.35
CA LYS A 239 32.67 -8.04 -3.63
C LYS A 239 31.69 -8.29 -2.47
N LYS A 240 31.25 -7.23 -1.79
CA LYS A 240 30.27 -7.30 -0.69
C LYS A 240 28.92 -6.74 -1.11
N LEU A 241 27.83 -7.34 -0.61
CA LEU A 241 26.47 -6.84 -0.82
C LEU A 241 26.26 -5.47 -0.15
N SER A 242 26.90 -5.21 1.00
CA SER A 242 26.85 -3.92 1.70
C SER A 242 27.40 -2.77 0.85
N GLU A 243 28.57 -2.97 0.22
CA GLU A 243 29.20 -2.00 -0.68
C GLU A 243 28.26 -1.66 -1.85
N LYS A 244 27.58 -2.69 -2.40
CA LYS A 244 26.59 -2.51 -3.46
C LYS A 244 25.38 -1.70 -2.97
N LYS A 245 24.77 -2.08 -1.84
CA LYS A 245 23.63 -1.38 -1.23
C LYS A 245 23.96 0.09 -0.92
N GLN A 246 25.18 0.36 -0.43
CA GLN A 246 25.63 1.73 -0.15
C GLN A 246 25.73 2.57 -1.43
N LYS A 247 26.34 2.03 -2.50
CA LYS A 247 26.41 2.75 -3.79
C LYS A 247 25.03 2.90 -4.44
N GLN A 248 24.15 1.91 -4.34
CA GLN A 248 22.76 2.01 -4.80
C GLN A 248 22.00 3.11 -4.07
N LYS A 249 22.18 3.25 -2.75
CA LYS A 249 21.58 4.34 -1.97
C LYS A 249 22.06 5.72 -2.44
N GLN A 250 23.35 5.86 -2.75
CA GLN A 250 23.90 7.09 -3.32
C GLN A 250 23.31 7.40 -4.71
N LEU A 251 23.20 6.38 -5.56
CA LEU A 251 22.61 6.51 -6.90
C LEU A 251 21.12 6.83 -6.87
N ALA A 252 20.35 6.27 -5.94
CA ALA A 252 18.92 6.55 -5.79
C ALA A 252 18.66 8.05 -5.55
N ASN A 253 19.51 8.71 -4.75
CA ASN A 253 19.44 10.17 -4.55
C ASN A 253 19.71 10.96 -5.85
N MET A 254 20.44 10.35 -6.80
CA MET A 254 20.79 10.94 -8.10
C MET A 254 19.85 10.49 -9.24
N GLY A 255 18.61 10.09 -8.92
CA GLY A 255 17.64 9.56 -9.90
C GLY A 255 17.34 10.48 -11.09
N TYR A 256 17.47 11.80 -10.93
CA TYR A 256 17.27 12.76 -12.04
C TYR A 256 18.24 12.53 -13.21
N LEU A 257 19.43 11.95 -12.97
CA LEU A 257 20.37 11.61 -14.03
C LEU A 257 19.76 10.63 -15.04
N PHE A 258 19.06 9.61 -14.54
CA PHE A 258 18.40 8.63 -15.39
C PHE A 258 17.16 9.22 -16.06
N GLN A 259 16.37 10.04 -15.35
CA GLN A 259 15.22 10.74 -15.93
C GLN A 259 15.61 11.65 -17.10
N PHE A 260 16.71 12.41 -16.96
CA PHE A 260 17.27 13.23 -18.03
C PHE A 260 17.72 12.36 -19.21
N LEU A 261 18.44 11.27 -18.95
CA LEU A 261 18.89 10.34 -19.99
C LEU A 261 17.71 9.75 -20.77
N PHE A 262 16.66 9.31 -20.06
CA PHE A 262 15.46 8.74 -20.65
C PHE A 262 14.69 9.73 -21.53
N LYS A 263 14.62 11.01 -21.12
CA LYS A 263 13.94 12.08 -21.87
C LYS A 263 14.65 12.39 -23.20
N TYR A 264 15.98 12.46 -23.21
CA TYR A 264 16.76 12.91 -24.36
C TYR A 264 17.35 11.79 -25.22
N SER A 265 17.57 10.59 -24.68
CA SER A 265 18.05 9.43 -25.42
C SER A 265 17.53 8.11 -24.84
N GLN A 266 16.41 7.65 -25.39
CA GLN A 266 15.82 6.36 -25.01
C GLN A 266 16.75 5.18 -25.35
N TYR A 267 17.50 5.26 -26.46
CA TYR A 267 18.44 4.21 -26.86
C TYR A 267 19.54 4.00 -25.80
N ILE A 268 20.20 5.08 -25.38
CA ILE A 268 21.28 4.99 -24.39
C ILE A 268 20.72 4.59 -23.02
N ALA A 269 19.53 5.09 -22.64
CA ALA A 269 18.85 4.65 -21.43
C ALA A 269 18.58 3.13 -21.43
N SER A 270 18.14 2.57 -22.56
CA SER A 270 17.92 1.13 -22.71
C SER A 270 19.21 0.33 -22.62
N GLU A 271 20.31 0.82 -23.20
CA GLU A 271 21.64 0.20 -23.10
C GLU A 271 22.14 0.14 -21.65
N VAL A 272 21.95 1.22 -20.88
CA VAL A 272 22.29 1.27 -19.46
C VAL A 272 21.45 0.28 -18.65
N ILE A 273 20.14 0.18 -18.89
CA ILE A 273 19.28 -0.81 -18.23
C ILE A 273 19.74 -2.23 -18.58
N LEU A 274 20.00 -2.53 -19.86
CA LEU A 274 20.43 -3.86 -20.29
C LEU A 274 21.77 -4.25 -19.65
N SER A 275 22.74 -3.34 -19.66
CA SER A 275 24.04 -3.55 -19.00
C SER A 275 23.88 -3.77 -17.49
N TYR A 276 22.98 -3.02 -16.85
CA TYR A 276 22.62 -3.21 -15.45
C TYR A 276 22.03 -4.60 -15.19
N VAL A 277 21.03 -5.01 -15.98
CA VAL A 277 20.36 -6.30 -15.84
C VAL A 277 21.35 -7.45 -16.00
N GLU A 278 22.20 -7.43 -17.03
CA GLU A 278 23.18 -8.48 -17.28
C GLU A 278 24.21 -8.63 -16.16
N ASN A 279 24.70 -7.50 -15.62
CA ASN A 279 25.68 -7.52 -14.54
C ASN A 279 25.07 -7.97 -13.23
N ASN A 280 23.85 -7.54 -12.92
CA ASN A 280 23.12 -7.99 -11.74
C ASN A 280 22.70 -9.45 -11.82
N GLU A 281 22.22 -9.91 -12.98
CA GLU A 281 21.88 -11.31 -13.20
C GLU A 281 23.08 -12.20 -12.90
N LYS A 282 24.26 -11.88 -13.45
CA LYS A 282 25.52 -12.61 -13.18
C LYS A 282 25.90 -12.57 -11.70
N TYR A 283 25.88 -11.38 -11.09
CA TYR A 283 26.25 -11.18 -9.70
C TYR A 283 25.34 -11.95 -8.74
N PHE A 284 24.04 -11.72 -8.81
CA PHE A 284 23.07 -12.36 -7.91
C PHE A 284 22.98 -13.86 -8.15
N THR A 285 23.11 -14.34 -9.39
CA THR A 285 23.14 -15.78 -9.66
C THR A 285 24.35 -16.44 -9.00
N SER A 286 25.55 -15.86 -9.16
CA SER A 286 26.76 -16.41 -8.54
C SER A 286 26.67 -16.37 -7.02
N PHE A 287 26.20 -15.25 -6.46
CA PHE A 287 26.06 -15.05 -5.02
C PHE A 287 25.04 -16.01 -4.40
N TYR A 288 23.86 -16.14 -5.02
CA TYR A 288 22.81 -17.03 -4.56
C TYR A 288 23.21 -18.51 -4.70
N LYS A 289 23.83 -18.92 -5.81
CA LYS A 289 24.35 -20.28 -5.99
C LYS A 289 25.39 -20.64 -4.93
N ALA A 290 26.32 -19.74 -4.63
CA ALA A 290 27.33 -19.97 -3.59
C ALA A 290 26.69 -20.19 -2.22
N TYR A 291 25.71 -19.35 -1.87
CA TYR A 291 24.94 -19.48 -0.63
C TYR A 291 24.17 -20.80 -0.54
N VAL A 292 23.38 -21.14 -1.57
CA VAL A 292 22.59 -22.38 -1.59
C VAL A 292 23.50 -23.61 -1.50
N ASN A 293 24.62 -23.64 -2.24
CA ASN A 293 25.59 -24.73 -2.17
C ASN A 293 26.24 -24.86 -0.78
N ALA A 294 26.47 -23.75 -0.08
CA ALA A 294 26.99 -23.77 1.28
C ALA A 294 25.95 -24.32 2.27
N LEU A 295 24.68 -23.92 2.13
CA LEU A 295 23.58 -24.47 2.94
C LEU A 295 23.37 -25.96 2.71
N MET A 296 23.47 -26.43 1.47
CA MET A 296 23.30 -27.85 1.16
C MET A 296 24.36 -28.74 1.83
N LYS A 297 25.52 -28.21 2.22
CA LYS A 297 26.53 -28.93 3.01
C LYS A 297 26.14 -29.12 4.48
N LEU A 298 25.19 -28.33 4.97
CA LEU A 298 24.67 -28.40 6.35
C LEU A 298 23.43 -29.29 6.46
N LEU A 299 23.01 -29.92 5.37
CA LEU A 299 21.88 -30.84 5.35
C LEU A 299 22.16 -32.07 6.23
N GLU A 300 21.15 -32.50 6.98
CA GLU A 300 21.20 -33.76 7.73
C GLU A 300 21.39 -34.98 6.82
N ASP A 301 22.37 -35.84 7.13
CA ASP A 301 22.66 -37.07 6.37
C ASP A 301 21.62 -38.19 6.54
N GLY A 302 20.61 -37.98 7.40
CA GLY A 302 19.63 -38.98 7.85
C GLY A 302 18.21 -38.75 7.33
N ALA A 303 18.04 -38.29 6.08
CA ALA A 303 16.72 -38.08 5.50
C ALA A 303 15.88 -39.37 5.54
N PRO A 304 14.56 -39.29 5.86
CA PRO A 304 13.71 -40.48 5.95
C PRO A 304 13.75 -41.25 4.63
N GLY A 305 14.06 -42.54 4.73
CA GLY A 305 14.20 -43.43 3.59
C GLY A 305 12.91 -44.18 3.28
N LYS A 306 12.92 -44.96 2.20
CA LYS A 306 11.83 -45.86 1.79
C LYS A 306 11.39 -46.85 2.88
N ASN A 307 12.22 -47.09 3.90
CA ASN A 307 11.95 -48.03 4.98
C ASN A 307 11.41 -47.37 6.27
N ASP A 308 11.22 -46.05 6.29
CA ASP A 308 10.71 -45.31 7.45
C ASP A 308 9.18 -45.13 7.45
N PHE A 309 8.47 -45.92 6.63
CA PHE A 309 7.03 -45.99 6.70
C PHE A 309 6.56 -46.53 8.06
N ILE A 310 5.43 -46.00 8.54
CA ILE A 310 4.91 -46.17 9.91
C ILE A 310 4.78 -47.64 10.41
N ASN A 311 4.77 -48.63 9.51
CA ASN A 311 4.51 -50.04 9.83
C ASN A 311 5.74 -50.98 9.89
N ILE A 312 6.98 -50.48 9.78
CA ILE A 312 8.16 -51.36 9.79
C ILE A 312 8.78 -51.46 11.19
N GLY A 313 8.45 -52.54 11.92
CA GLY A 313 9.29 -53.21 12.93
C GLY A 313 9.87 -52.40 14.10
N THR A 314 9.51 -52.81 15.32
CA THR A 314 9.88 -52.23 16.64
C THR A 314 11.39 -52.03 16.93
N GLY A 315 12.29 -52.56 16.09
CA GLY A 315 13.75 -52.53 16.34
C GLY A 315 14.49 -51.24 15.95
N LYS A 316 13.97 -50.45 14.99
CA LYS A 316 14.64 -49.20 14.52
C LYS A 316 13.82 -47.92 14.78
N ILE A 317 12.59 -48.08 15.26
CA ILE A 317 11.63 -46.98 15.50
C ILE A 317 11.98 -46.12 16.74
N LYS A 318 12.87 -46.58 17.64
CA LYS A 318 13.27 -45.80 18.83
C LYS A 318 13.93 -44.45 18.50
N SER A 319 14.44 -44.28 17.28
CA SER A 319 15.22 -43.09 16.89
C SER A 319 14.39 -41.88 16.45
N LEU A 320 13.13 -42.05 16.03
CA LEU A 320 12.38 -40.95 15.39
C LEU A 320 11.47 -40.17 16.34
N PHE A 321 11.06 -40.75 17.48
CA PHE A 321 9.99 -40.16 18.30
C PHE A 321 10.16 -40.31 19.83
N ASN A 322 11.31 -40.84 20.30
CA ASN A 322 11.55 -41.04 21.73
C ASN A 322 12.47 -39.94 22.30
N SER A 323 12.08 -38.68 22.17
CA SER A 323 12.59 -37.59 23.02
C SER A 323 11.68 -37.43 24.24
N THR A 324 11.76 -38.37 25.17
CA THR A 324 11.33 -38.06 26.54
C THR A 324 12.37 -37.10 27.13
N PRO A 325 11.97 -36.00 27.80
CA PRO A 325 12.92 -35.10 28.44
C PRO A 325 13.60 -35.88 29.58
N THR A 326 14.88 -36.15 29.42
CA THR A 326 15.71 -36.66 30.51
C THR A 326 15.74 -35.58 31.60
N LYS A 327 15.09 -35.85 32.74
CA LYS A 327 15.29 -35.08 33.96
C LYS A 327 16.75 -35.24 34.38
N SER A 328 17.62 -34.31 34.00
CA SER A 328 18.91 -34.12 34.65
C SER A 328 18.71 -33.19 35.84
N ASN A 329 18.84 -33.74 37.04
CA ASN A 329 19.03 -32.95 38.25
C ASN A 329 20.39 -32.24 38.15
N GLY A 330 20.40 -30.90 38.18
CA GLY A 330 21.64 -30.13 38.22
C GLY A 330 21.45 -28.61 38.06
N SER A 331 21.22 -27.93 39.19
CA SER A 331 21.61 -26.55 39.55
C SER A 331 21.77 -25.48 38.45
N ASN A 332 20.83 -24.52 38.51
CA ASN A 332 20.85 -23.11 38.08
C ASN A 332 22.15 -22.51 37.53
N GLY A 333 22.07 -22.02 36.29
CA GLY A 333 22.93 -20.95 35.79
C GLY A 333 23.33 -21.04 34.32
N GLN A 334 22.37 -21.11 33.37
CA GLN A 334 22.60 -20.88 31.93
C GLN A 334 21.26 -20.91 31.16
N GLN A 335 20.45 -19.86 31.25
CA GLN A 335 19.13 -19.80 30.58
C GLN A 335 19.11 -19.01 29.25
N GLN A 336 20.24 -18.50 28.76
CA GLN A 336 20.26 -17.75 27.47
C GLN A 336 21.05 -18.43 26.34
N GLN A 337 21.71 -19.57 26.58
CA GLN A 337 22.41 -20.33 25.53
C GLN A 337 21.70 -21.63 25.12
N GLN A 338 20.75 -22.12 25.91
CA GLN A 338 20.01 -23.36 25.60
C GLN A 338 18.79 -23.15 24.69
N GLN A 339 18.25 -21.93 24.57
CA GLN A 339 17.09 -21.67 23.70
C GLN A 339 17.44 -21.69 22.20
N LEU A 340 18.69 -21.41 21.83
CA LEU A 340 19.15 -21.44 20.43
C LEU A 340 19.71 -22.81 20.01
N GLN A 341 20.15 -23.65 20.95
CA GLN A 341 20.66 -25.00 20.66
C GLN A 341 19.57 -26.10 20.72
N GLN A 342 18.45 -25.87 21.41
CA GLN A 342 17.30 -26.80 21.38
C GLN A 342 16.45 -26.69 20.11
N LEU A 343 16.67 -25.67 19.28
CA LEU A 343 16.00 -25.52 17.97
C LEU A 343 16.67 -26.35 16.85
N HIS A 344 17.80 -27.01 17.14
CA HIS A 344 18.63 -27.72 16.15
C HIS A 344 18.90 -29.19 16.49
N THR A 345 18.00 -29.83 17.25
CA THR A 345 17.95 -31.29 17.36
C THR A 345 16.61 -31.78 16.82
N THR A 346 16.69 -32.84 16.00
CA THR A 346 15.62 -33.48 15.23
C THR A 346 14.24 -33.33 15.89
N PHE A 347 13.43 -32.41 15.34
CA PHE A 347 12.13 -32.08 15.91
C PHE A 347 11.19 -33.29 15.86
N SER A 348 10.60 -33.63 17.01
CA SER A 348 9.41 -34.48 17.03
C SER A 348 8.28 -33.77 16.24
N MET A 349 7.41 -34.54 15.58
CA MET A 349 6.36 -34.04 14.66
C MET A 349 5.57 -32.82 15.16
N GLY A 350 5.33 -32.70 16.47
CA GLY A 350 4.62 -31.56 17.06
C GLY A 350 5.38 -30.22 16.97
N ASN A 351 6.71 -30.23 17.08
CA ASN A 351 7.50 -28.99 17.13
C ASN A 351 7.86 -28.46 15.73
N ARG A 352 7.75 -29.28 14.67
CA ARG A 352 8.01 -28.81 13.29
C ARG A 352 7.00 -27.76 12.81
N CYS A 353 5.81 -27.73 13.43
CA CYS A 353 4.81 -26.70 13.16
C CYS A 353 5.26 -25.30 13.61
N GLU A 354 6.20 -25.20 14.56
CA GLU A 354 6.76 -23.90 15.02
C GLU A 354 7.51 -23.16 13.91
N LEU A 355 7.99 -23.88 12.88
CA LEU A 355 8.64 -23.28 11.71
C LEU A 355 7.70 -22.35 10.93
N LEU A 356 6.38 -22.52 11.09
CA LEU A 356 5.36 -21.66 10.52
C LEU A 356 4.94 -20.52 11.45
N LEU A 357 5.59 -20.29 12.59
CA LEU A 357 5.35 -19.07 13.36
C LEU A 357 5.92 -17.87 12.60
N LYS A 358 5.22 -16.72 12.64
CA LYS A 358 5.64 -15.51 11.91
C LYS A 358 7.06 -15.08 12.29
N GLU A 359 7.35 -15.10 13.59
CA GLU A 359 8.67 -14.80 14.15
C GLU A 359 9.77 -15.71 13.58
N VAL A 360 9.47 -16.99 13.37
CA VAL A 360 10.41 -17.99 12.86
C VAL A 360 10.62 -17.85 11.34
N LEU A 361 9.57 -17.53 10.58
CA LEU A 361 9.67 -17.31 9.14
C LEU A 361 10.50 -16.08 8.79
N GLU A 362 10.46 -15.05 9.64
CA GLU A 362 11.20 -13.79 9.49
C GLU A 362 12.61 -13.84 10.10
N LEU A 363 13.00 -14.95 10.74
CA LEU A 363 14.36 -15.11 11.26
C LEU A 363 15.40 -14.90 10.17
N PRO A 364 16.56 -14.32 10.52
CA PRO A 364 17.64 -14.12 9.58
C PRO A 364 18.02 -15.44 8.88
N PRO A 365 18.49 -15.38 7.63
CA PRO A 365 18.96 -16.55 6.93
C PRO A 365 20.11 -17.23 7.71
N ILE A 366 20.14 -18.56 7.68
CA ILE A 366 21.18 -19.41 8.28
C ILE A 366 22.54 -19.04 7.68
N GLU A 367 23.52 -18.76 8.54
CA GLU A 367 24.89 -18.49 8.11
C GLU A 367 25.70 -19.78 7.92
N PRO A 368 26.30 -20.02 6.75
CA PRO A 368 27.21 -21.15 6.56
C PRO A 368 28.52 -20.92 7.34
N PRO A 369 29.15 -22.00 7.88
CA PRO A 369 30.37 -21.88 8.66
C PRO A 369 31.51 -21.27 7.84
N GLN A 370 32.27 -20.37 8.48
CA GLN A 370 33.29 -19.50 7.85
C GLN A 370 34.45 -20.23 7.15
N SER A 371 34.54 -21.57 7.21
CA SER A 371 35.63 -22.34 6.61
C SER A 371 35.43 -22.70 5.13
N SER A 372 34.24 -22.48 4.54
CA SER A 372 34.02 -22.76 3.11
C SER A 372 33.69 -21.50 2.31
N SER A 373 34.73 -20.94 1.67
CA SER A 373 34.75 -20.00 0.53
C SER A 373 34.50 -18.49 0.77
N SER A 374 35.59 -17.72 0.69
CA SER A 374 35.81 -16.47 -0.09
C SER A 374 34.74 -15.38 -0.26
N ILE A 375 33.65 -15.35 0.50
CA ILE A 375 32.61 -14.32 0.38
C ILE A 375 32.29 -13.81 1.80
N PRO A 376 32.60 -12.54 2.15
CA PRO A 376 32.24 -11.93 3.42
C PRO A 376 30.71 -11.85 3.53
N PHE A 377 30.11 -12.82 4.21
CA PHE A 377 28.75 -13.28 3.95
C PHE A 377 27.64 -12.30 4.42
N LEU A 378 27.68 -11.73 5.64
CA LEU A 378 26.58 -10.89 6.15
C LEU A 378 27.01 -9.85 7.20
N GLU A 379 28.03 -9.03 6.92
CA GLU A 379 28.41 -7.92 7.84
C GLU A 379 27.31 -6.83 7.97
N ALA A 380 26.33 -6.81 7.05
CA ALA A 380 25.25 -5.81 7.01
C ALA A 380 24.05 -6.11 7.93
N ALA A 381 23.89 -7.35 8.42
CA ALA A 381 22.78 -7.69 9.31
C ALA A 381 23.04 -7.28 10.78
N LEU A 382 24.26 -6.82 11.09
CA LEU A 382 24.73 -6.49 12.43
C LEU A 382 24.50 -5.01 12.86
N GLU A 383 24.01 -4.13 11.99
CA GLU A 383 23.73 -2.72 12.38
C GLU A 383 22.47 -2.53 13.24
N PHE A 384 21.73 -3.61 13.57
CA PHE A 384 20.53 -3.55 14.42
C PHE A 384 20.64 -4.22 15.79
N ILE A 385 21.86 -4.52 16.27
CA ILE A 385 22.06 -5.03 17.65
C ILE A 385 22.85 -4.00 18.46
N PRO A 386 22.29 -3.43 19.55
CA PRO A 386 23.07 -2.65 20.49
C PRO A 386 24.10 -3.57 21.17
N ILE A 387 25.37 -3.30 20.91
CA ILE A 387 26.53 -3.94 21.51
C ILE A 387 26.51 -3.71 23.03
N VAL A 388 26.37 -4.77 23.82
CA VAL A 388 26.94 -4.81 25.18
C VAL A 388 28.28 -5.54 25.07
N ASN A 389 29.33 -4.74 24.95
CA ASN A 389 30.70 -5.16 25.16
C ASN A 389 30.87 -5.57 26.63
N ASN A 390 31.50 -6.72 26.86
CA ASN A 390 32.48 -6.80 27.93
C ASN A 390 33.66 -7.68 27.51
N SER A 391 34.80 -7.01 27.53
CA SER A 391 36.15 -7.51 27.31
C SER A 391 36.57 -8.61 28.29
N SER A 392 37.26 -9.62 27.78
CA SER A 392 38.52 -10.14 28.36
C SER A 392 39.18 -11.09 27.37
N GLY A 393 40.45 -10.83 27.06
CA GLY A 393 41.23 -11.62 26.13
C GLY A 393 41.66 -12.99 26.70
N ASN A 394 41.85 -13.95 25.80
CA ASN A 394 43.05 -14.76 25.77
C ASN A 394 43.16 -15.54 24.46
N ASN A 395 44.39 -15.59 23.92
CA ASN A 395 44.80 -16.38 22.78
C ASN A 395 44.67 -17.89 23.08
N GLY A 396 44.07 -18.65 22.16
CA GLY A 396 44.10 -20.11 22.22
C GLY A 396 43.08 -20.76 21.28
N THR A 397 43.60 -21.39 20.22
CA THR A 397 42.98 -22.42 19.36
C THR A 397 41.56 -22.14 18.87
N VAL A 398 41.44 -21.91 17.56
CA VAL A 398 40.18 -22.00 16.81
C VAL A 398 39.61 -23.41 17.03
N LYS A 399 38.74 -23.57 18.02
CA LYS A 399 37.85 -24.72 18.13
C LYS A 399 36.83 -24.56 17.00
N GLU A 400 36.88 -25.45 16.02
CA GLU A 400 35.79 -25.65 15.07
C GLU A 400 34.48 -25.73 15.86
N LEU A 401 33.59 -24.76 15.62
CA LEU A 401 32.24 -24.78 16.15
C LEU A 401 31.55 -26.05 15.61
N PRO A 402 30.80 -26.83 16.42
CA PRO A 402 30.07 -27.98 15.90
C PRO A 402 29.17 -27.53 14.75
N SER A 403 29.36 -28.09 13.55
CA SER A 403 28.49 -27.83 12.41
C SER A 403 27.08 -28.34 12.73
N ALA A 404 26.19 -27.45 13.17
CA ALA A 404 24.78 -27.77 13.31
C ALA A 404 24.26 -28.30 11.97
N LYS A 405 23.59 -29.46 11.98
CA LYS A 405 22.90 -30.01 10.82
C LYS A 405 21.43 -29.55 10.87
N TYR A 406 20.85 -29.33 9.70
CA TYR A 406 19.50 -28.80 9.54
C TYR A 406 18.66 -29.70 8.65
N SER A 407 17.36 -29.76 8.93
CA SER A 407 16.39 -30.40 8.05
C SER A 407 16.21 -29.58 6.77
N PHE A 408 15.81 -30.23 5.68
CA PHE A 408 15.67 -29.54 4.39
C PHE A 408 14.63 -28.42 4.43
N ASP A 409 13.52 -28.57 5.16
CA ASP A 409 12.50 -27.52 5.32
C ASP A 409 13.06 -26.24 5.98
N GLN A 410 13.99 -26.37 6.93
CA GLN A 410 14.68 -25.21 7.53
C GLN A 410 15.64 -24.55 6.55
N LEU A 411 16.39 -25.34 5.78
CA LEU A 411 17.26 -24.83 4.73
C LEU A 411 16.44 -24.13 3.64
N PHE A 412 15.32 -24.73 3.22
CA PHE A 412 14.41 -24.19 2.22
C PHE A 412 13.81 -22.84 2.65
N ARG A 413 13.37 -22.74 3.92
CA ARG A 413 12.98 -21.46 4.53
C ARG A 413 14.07 -20.41 4.34
N SER A 414 15.30 -20.74 4.71
CA SER A 414 16.46 -19.85 4.65
C SER A 414 16.82 -19.45 3.21
N MET A 415 16.69 -20.37 2.26
CA MET A 415 16.93 -20.10 0.83
C MET A 415 15.92 -19.10 0.28
N ILE A 416 14.63 -19.33 0.51
CA ILE A 416 13.56 -18.44 0.02
C ILE A 416 13.62 -17.08 0.69
N TYR A 417 13.78 -17.04 2.01
CA TYR A 417 13.80 -15.77 2.74
C TYR A 417 14.95 -14.87 2.30
N PHE A 418 16.14 -15.46 2.08
CA PHE A 418 17.28 -14.74 1.55
C PHE A 418 17.03 -14.21 0.13
N LEU A 419 16.42 -15.02 -0.74
CA LEU A 419 16.05 -14.57 -2.09
C LEU A 419 15.06 -13.40 -2.04
N MET A 420 14.05 -13.47 -1.15
CA MET A 420 13.07 -12.41 -0.94
C MET A 420 13.70 -11.11 -0.43
N ASP A 421 14.65 -11.17 0.49
CA ASP A 421 15.33 -9.97 1.01
C ASP A 421 16.13 -9.26 -0.09
N ILE A 422 16.92 -10.02 -0.85
CA ILE A 422 17.71 -9.47 -1.96
C ILE A 422 16.77 -8.89 -3.02
N LEU A 423 15.76 -9.66 -3.45
CA LEU A 423 14.81 -9.25 -4.48
C LEU A 423 14.01 -8.00 -4.04
N GLY A 424 13.57 -7.94 -2.78
CA GLY A 424 12.87 -6.78 -2.24
C GLY A 424 13.74 -5.52 -2.23
N SER A 425 14.99 -5.63 -1.77
CA SER A 425 15.92 -4.49 -1.77
C SER A 425 16.24 -3.99 -3.17
N GLU A 426 16.38 -4.90 -4.13
CA GLU A 426 16.66 -4.58 -5.53
C GLU A 426 15.44 -3.97 -6.23
N THR A 427 14.23 -4.46 -5.92
CA THR A 427 12.97 -3.90 -6.44
C THR A 427 12.78 -2.44 -6.02
N LEU A 428 13.11 -2.11 -4.77
CA LEU A 428 13.05 -0.73 -4.29
C LEU A 428 14.01 0.17 -5.09
N PHE A 429 15.26 -0.26 -5.27
CA PHE A 429 16.23 0.51 -6.04
C PHE A 429 15.83 0.70 -7.51
N VAL A 430 15.37 -0.36 -8.19
CA VAL A 430 14.94 -0.28 -9.59
C VAL A 430 13.74 0.65 -9.76
N LYS A 431 12.80 0.63 -8.80
CA LYS A 431 11.65 1.53 -8.80
C LYS A 431 12.08 2.98 -8.59
N ASP A 432 12.97 3.25 -7.65
CA ASP A 432 13.39 4.60 -7.28
C ASP A 432 14.31 5.24 -8.34
N PHE A 433 15.25 4.46 -8.90
CA PHE A 433 16.27 4.99 -9.82
C PHE A 433 15.88 4.86 -11.30
N PHE A 434 15.41 3.69 -11.73
CA PHE A 434 15.09 3.43 -13.14
C PHE A 434 13.63 3.73 -13.51
N LEU A 435 12.77 4.03 -12.52
CA LEU A 435 11.31 4.07 -12.70
C LEU A 435 10.79 2.77 -13.34
N GLY A 436 11.51 1.67 -13.07
CA GLY A 436 11.37 0.40 -13.74
C GLY A 436 10.23 -0.45 -13.20
N GLY A 437 9.73 -1.35 -14.04
CA GLY A 437 8.69 -2.30 -13.70
C GLY A 437 9.23 -3.67 -13.27
N GLU A 438 8.29 -4.58 -13.00
CA GLU A 438 8.55 -5.95 -12.56
C GLU A 438 9.42 -6.77 -13.55
N ASP A 439 9.34 -6.48 -14.86
CA ASP A 439 10.06 -7.20 -15.92
C ASP A 439 11.59 -7.14 -15.77
N ILE A 440 12.11 -6.00 -15.28
CA ILE A 440 13.54 -5.82 -15.02
C ILE A 440 13.98 -6.75 -13.88
N ILE A 441 13.19 -6.80 -12.81
CA ILE A 441 13.46 -7.66 -11.64
C ILE A 441 13.38 -9.14 -12.03
N ILE A 442 12.37 -9.54 -12.81
CA ILE A 442 12.25 -10.91 -13.30
C ILE A 442 13.51 -11.30 -14.07
N SER A 443 13.99 -10.44 -14.97
CA SER A 443 15.18 -10.69 -15.78
C SER A 443 16.45 -10.82 -14.93
N ILE A 444 16.61 -9.98 -13.89
CA ILE A 444 17.74 -10.06 -12.95
C ILE A 444 17.76 -11.39 -12.17
N PHE A 445 16.61 -11.85 -11.67
CA PHE A 445 16.55 -13.00 -10.76
C PHE A 445 16.19 -14.32 -11.43
N THR A 446 15.88 -14.36 -12.73
CA THR A 446 15.44 -15.57 -13.45
C THR A 446 16.39 -16.76 -13.22
N ARG A 447 17.71 -16.57 -13.36
CA ARG A 447 18.69 -17.65 -13.14
C ARG A 447 18.81 -18.09 -11.67
N SER A 448 18.73 -17.16 -10.72
CA SER A 448 18.72 -17.46 -9.28
C SER A 448 17.49 -18.28 -8.89
N ILE A 449 16.32 -17.88 -9.40
CA ILE A 449 15.05 -18.59 -9.21
C ILE A 449 15.11 -19.99 -9.85
N ASN A 450 15.61 -20.11 -11.07
CA ASN A 450 15.76 -21.42 -11.72
C ASN A 450 16.69 -22.35 -10.94
N HIS A 451 17.73 -21.82 -10.30
CA HIS A 451 18.59 -22.61 -9.42
C HIS A 451 17.87 -23.08 -8.15
N LEU A 452 17.03 -22.23 -7.52
CA LEU A 452 16.17 -22.65 -6.42
C LEU A 452 15.24 -23.79 -6.84
N VAL A 453 14.62 -23.68 -8.02
CA VAL A 453 13.76 -24.71 -8.59
C VAL A 453 14.53 -26.02 -8.82
N GLU A 454 15.73 -25.96 -9.39
CA GLU A 454 16.60 -27.12 -9.63
C GLU A 454 16.99 -27.83 -8.33
N VAL A 455 17.43 -27.07 -7.31
CA VAL A 455 17.79 -27.63 -6.00
C VAL A 455 16.58 -28.27 -5.32
N THR A 456 15.41 -27.65 -5.45
CA THR A 456 14.16 -28.21 -4.92
C THR A 456 13.80 -29.50 -5.65
N ASP A 457 13.88 -29.55 -6.99
CA ASP A 457 13.57 -30.75 -7.77
C ASP A 457 14.49 -31.94 -7.40
N ASN A 458 15.78 -31.66 -7.26
CA ASN A 458 16.78 -32.65 -6.85
C ASN A 458 16.48 -33.24 -5.46
N TYR A 459 16.04 -32.41 -4.51
CA TYR A 459 15.58 -32.89 -3.21
C TYR A 459 14.29 -33.72 -3.33
N LEU A 460 13.31 -33.22 -4.10
CA LEU A 460 12.01 -33.88 -4.26
C LEU A 460 12.12 -35.28 -4.83
N ALA A 461 13.08 -35.54 -5.74
CA ALA A 461 13.30 -36.85 -6.34
C ALA A 461 13.43 -37.99 -5.30
N ASN A 462 14.13 -37.72 -4.20
CA ASN A 462 14.43 -38.70 -3.14
C ASN A 462 13.78 -38.40 -1.79
N SER A 463 12.83 -37.46 -1.73
CA SER A 463 12.13 -37.07 -0.49
C SER A 463 11.04 -38.09 -0.09
N TYR A 464 11.06 -38.57 1.16
CA TYR A 464 9.99 -39.39 1.75
C TYR A 464 9.32 -38.71 2.96
N ASP A 465 9.66 -37.45 3.23
CA ASP A 465 9.10 -36.68 4.34
C ASP A 465 7.81 -35.96 3.93
N VAL A 466 6.66 -36.61 4.13
CA VAL A 466 5.34 -36.04 3.78
C VAL A 466 5.10 -34.72 4.52
N VAL A 467 5.45 -34.62 5.79
CA VAL A 467 5.21 -33.40 6.58
C VAL A 467 6.12 -32.26 6.12
N GLY A 468 7.39 -32.55 5.81
CA GLY A 468 8.30 -31.60 5.21
C GLY A 468 7.76 -30.99 3.90
N LEU A 469 7.14 -31.81 3.03
CA LEU A 469 6.51 -31.32 1.80
C LEU A 469 5.35 -30.36 2.07
N VAL A 470 4.46 -30.68 3.01
CA VAL A 470 3.32 -29.80 3.35
C VAL A 470 3.82 -28.51 4.04
N LEU A 471 4.89 -28.58 4.83
CA LEU A 471 5.54 -27.41 5.43
C LEU A 471 6.11 -26.47 4.35
N MET A 472 6.83 -27.01 3.37
CA MET A 472 7.36 -26.23 2.25
C MET A 472 6.24 -25.54 1.46
N ILE A 473 5.12 -26.22 1.20
CA ILE A 473 3.93 -25.63 0.57
C ILE A 473 3.40 -24.48 1.41
N SER A 474 3.22 -24.70 2.72
CA SER A 474 2.69 -23.70 3.65
C SER A 474 3.57 -22.45 3.74
N MET A 475 4.90 -22.63 3.75
CA MET A 475 5.85 -21.53 3.69
C MET A 475 5.69 -20.70 2.41
N LEU A 476 5.57 -21.34 1.25
CA LEU A 476 5.43 -20.64 -0.02
C LEU A 476 4.18 -19.76 -0.07
N TYR A 477 3.04 -20.22 0.45
CA TYR A 477 1.84 -19.37 0.55
C TYR A 477 2.03 -18.19 1.50
N ARG A 478 2.69 -18.39 2.65
CA ARG A 478 2.96 -17.29 3.58
C ARG A 478 3.94 -16.28 3.01
N TYR A 479 5.02 -16.74 2.39
CA TYR A 479 5.97 -15.88 1.71
C TYR A 479 5.38 -15.13 0.52
N ARG A 480 4.45 -15.75 -0.21
CA ARG A 480 3.65 -15.05 -1.24
C ARG A 480 2.86 -13.89 -0.63
N SER A 481 2.11 -14.14 0.44
CA SER A 481 1.34 -13.09 1.12
C SER A 481 2.24 -11.93 1.56
N MET A 482 3.38 -12.24 2.18
CA MET A 482 4.34 -11.25 2.63
C MET A 482 4.93 -10.41 1.49
N MET A 483 5.22 -10.99 0.33
CA MET A 483 5.75 -10.26 -0.82
C MET A 483 4.69 -9.40 -1.51
N ASN A 484 3.45 -9.89 -1.57
CA ASN A 484 2.33 -9.15 -2.14
C ASN A 484 1.96 -7.94 -1.25
N GLU A 485 2.06 -8.06 0.08
CA GLU A 485 1.94 -6.93 1.01
C GLU A 485 3.01 -5.86 0.78
N ARG A 486 4.22 -6.27 0.37
CA ARG A 486 5.32 -5.36 -0.01
C ARG A 486 5.16 -4.78 -1.43
N GLY A 487 4.15 -5.22 -2.18
CA GLY A 487 3.90 -4.81 -3.57
C GLY A 487 4.87 -5.42 -4.58
N VAL A 488 5.43 -6.61 -4.29
CA VAL A 488 6.42 -7.29 -5.14
C VAL A 488 5.90 -8.63 -5.62
N ASN A 489 5.45 -8.69 -6.89
CA ASN A 489 4.77 -9.86 -7.44
C ASN A 489 5.67 -10.80 -8.27
N ALA A 490 6.95 -10.45 -8.43
CA ALA A 490 7.89 -11.19 -9.30
C ALA A 490 8.08 -12.67 -8.93
N LEU A 491 7.70 -13.06 -7.70
CA LEU A 491 7.80 -14.42 -7.18
C LEU A 491 6.51 -15.24 -7.32
N ASP A 492 5.38 -14.66 -7.78
CA ASP A 492 4.11 -15.38 -7.89
C ASP A 492 4.20 -16.61 -8.80
N LYS A 493 4.64 -16.41 -10.06
CA LYS A 493 4.81 -17.50 -11.04
C LYS A 493 5.86 -18.53 -10.58
N PRO A 494 7.05 -18.14 -10.10
CA PRO A 494 8.00 -19.06 -9.48
C PRO A 494 7.39 -19.89 -8.34
N PHE A 495 6.62 -19.26 -7.45
CA PHE A 495 5.98 -19.94 -6.33
C PHE A 495 4.89 -20.90 -6.81
N ASP A 496 4.10 -20.55 -7.83
CA ASP A 496 3.12 -21.48 -8.42
C ASP A 496 3.80 -22.74 -8.97
N ARG A 497 4.95 -22.56 -9.65
CA ARG A 497 5.75 -23.68 -10.16
C ARG A 497 6.27 -24.57 -9.03
N LEU A 498 6.84 -23.98 -7.97
CA LEU A 498 7.36 -24.71 -6.81
C LEU A 498 6.22 -25.45 -6.08
N ILE A 499 5.09 -24.80 -5.84
CA ILE A 499 3.91 -25.41 -5.20
C ILE A 499 3.42 -26.59 -6.03
N ALA A 500 3.31 -26.46 -7.36
CA ALA A 500 2.89 -27.55 -8.23
C ALA A 500 3.87 -28.75 -8.18
N MET A 501 5.18 -28.51 -8.20
CA MET A 501 6.20 -29.56 -8.10
C MET A 501 6.12 -30.31 -6.77
N ILE A 502 6.05 -29.57 -5.66
CA ILE A 502 5.98 -30.16 -4.30
C ILE A 502 4.66 -30.91 -4.12
N THR A 503 3.53 -30.35 -4.60
CA THR A 503 2.21 -30.99 -4.54
C THR A 503 2.18 -32.29 -5.34
N ASN A 504 2.75 -32.31 -6.54
CA ASN A 504 2.85 -33.53 -7.36
C ASN A 504 3.68 -34.61 -6.67
N ARG A 505 4.76 -34.24 -5.98
CA ARG A 505 5.55 -35.19 -5.18
C ARG A 505 4.74 -35.69 -3.97
N PHE A 506 4.05 -34.79 -3.27
CA PHE A 506 3.19 -35.13 -2.15
C PHE A 506 2.14 -36.18 -2.55
N VAL A 507 1.40 -35.96 -3.64
CA VAL A 507 0.35 -36.90 -4.10
C VAL A 507 0.92 -38.30 -4.35
N LYS A 508 2.07 -38.39 -5.05
CA LYS A 508 2.74 -39.69 -5.32
C LYS A 508 3.22 -40.37 -4.04
N LEU A 509 3.81 -39.63 -3.12
CA LEU A 509 4.32 -40.18 -1.86
C LEU A 509 3.19 -40.61 -0.94
N PHE A 510 2.12 -39.82 -0.89
CA PHE A 510 0.94 -40.09 -0.08
C PHE A 510 0.18 -41.32 -0.59
N SER A 511 0.07 -41.51 -1.92
CA SER A 511 -0.53 -42.73 -2.46
C SER A 511 0.28 -43.97 -2.08
N LEU A 512 1.61 -43.91 -2.15
CA LEU A 512 2.48 -45.00 -1.67
C LEU A 512 2.29 -45.28 -0.18
N TYR A 513 2.12 -44.23 0.62
CA TYR A 513 1.85 -44.34 2.06
C TYR A 513 0.50 -45.02 2.33
N LEU A 514 -0.56 -44.63 1.61
CA LEU A 514 -1.88 -45.28 1.71
C LEU A 514 -1.84 -46.74 1.28
N ASP A 515 -1.16 -47.06 0.19
CA ASP A 515 -0.99 -48.43 -0.29
C ASP A 515 -0.26 -49.28 0.74
N HIS A 516 0.75 -48.71 1.40
CA HIS A 516 1.44 -49.39 2.50
C HIS A 516 0.49 -49.70 3.66
N ILE A 517 -0.32 -48.74 4.14
CA ILE A 517 -1.31 -48.97 5.20
C ILE A 517 -2.31 -50.08 4.80
N LYS A 518 -2.83 -50.02 3.58
CA LYS A 518 -3.82 -51.00 3.07
C LYS A 518 -3.23 -52.40 2.99
N ASN A 519 -2.01 -52.53 2.47
CA ASN A 519 -1.35 -53.81 2.21
C ASN A 519 -0.54 -54.35 3.40
N THR A 520 -0.47 -53.63 4.52
CA THR A 520 0.23 -54.10 5.71
C THR A 520 -0.40 -55.39 6.23
N SER A 521 0.46 -56.39 6.44
CA SER A 521 0.04 -57.70 6.92
C SER A 521 -0.28 -57.64 8.41
N ILE A 522 -1.40 -58.26 8.80
CA ILE A 522 -1.83 -58.30 10.21
C ILE A 522 -0.81 -59.09 11.05
N LYS A 523 -0.13 -60.08 10.44
CA LYS A 523 0.89 -60.92 11.09
C LYS A 523 2.05 -60.09 11.65
N ASP A 524 2.47 -59.04 10.95
CA ASP A 524 3.57 -58.17 11.37
C ASP A 524 3.16 -57.23 12.52
N LEU A 525 1.85 -57.04 12.72
CA LEU A 525 1.28 -56.13 13.73
C LEU A 525 0.78 -56.86 14.99
N LYS A 526 0.74 -58.21 15.00
CA LYS A 526 0.19 -59.00 16.10
C LYS A 526 0.86 -58.74 17.46
N ALA A 527 2.16 -58.44 17.47
CA ALA A 527 2.92 -58.21 18.70
C ALA A 527 2.47 -56.97 19.50
N GLY A 528 1.66 -56.09 18.92
CA GLY A 528 1.15 -54.87 19.57
C GLY A 528 -0.35 -54.89 19.88
N ILE A 529 -1.05 -56.01 19.70
CA ILE A 529 -2.50 -56.10 19.96
C ILE A 529 -2.71 -56.36 21.46
N SER A 530 -3.28 -55.38 22.15
CA SER A 530 -3.74 -55.49 23.54
C SER A 530 -5.08 -54.78 23.66
N SER A 531 -6.09 -55.37 24.32
CA SER A 531 -7.39 -54.72 24.51
C SER A 531 -7.28 -53.43 25.34
N ASN A 532 -6.50 -53.47 26.42
CA ASN A 532 -6.36 -52.37 27.38
C ASN A 532 -5.44 -51.22 26.94
N SER A 533 -4.86 -51.25 25.74
CA SER A 533 -4.06 -50.13 25.25
C SER A 533 -4.23 -49.86 23.76
N PRO A 534 -4.20 -48.58 23.32
CA PRO A 534 -4.27 -48.25 21.91
C PRO A 534 -3.09 -48.84 21.14
N HIS A 535 -3.36 -49.31 19.93
CA HIS A 535 -2.32 -49.89 19.10
C HIS A 535 -1.33 -48.80 18.64
N TYR A 536 -0.03 -49.07 18.72
CA TYR A 536 1.02 -48.08 18.45
C TYR A 536 0.93 -47.44 17.05
N VAL A 537 0.49 -48.19 16.04
CA VAL A 537 0.25 -47.66 14.67
C VAL A 537 -0.87 -46.62 14.66
N ILE A 538 -1.94 -46.84 15.45
CA ILE A 538 -3.09 -45.94 15.51
C ILE A 538 -2.72 -44.65 16.24
N ARG A 539 -1.91 -44.74 17.30
CA ARG A 539 -1.34 -43.57 17.97
C ARG A 539 -0.46 -42.74 17.03
N LYS A 540 0.47 -43.40 16.30
CA LYS A 540 1.30 -42.72 15.30
C LYS A 540 0.49 -42.07 14.19
N TYR A 541 -0.57 -42.74 13.76
CA TYR A 541 -1.50 -42.22 12.79
C TYR A 541 -2.20 -40.95 13.30
N ALA A 542 -2.63 -40.93 14.57
CA ALA A 542 -3.24 -39.77 15.19
C ALA A 542 -2.28 -38.57 15.19
N ASP A 543 -1.03 -38.79 15.60
CA ASP A 543 0.03 -37.76 15.57
C ASP A 543 0.32 -37.28 14.14
N PHE A 544 0.27 -38.18 13.15
CA PHE A 544 0.49 -37.84 11.75
C PHE A 544 -0.62 -36.97 11.15
N ILE A 545 -1.88 -37.35 11.39
CA ILE A 545 -3.04 -36.57 10.93
C ILE A 545 -3.10 -35.20 11.57
N THR A 546 -2.87 -35.12 12.88
CA THR A 546 -2.89 -33.84 13.60
C THR A 546 -1.85 -32.89 13.07
N THR A 547 -0.63 -33.39 12.80
CA THR A 547 0.45 -32.58 12.22
C THR A 547 0.12 -32.11 10.80
N ILE A 548 -0.40 -32.98 9.93
CA ILE A 548 -0.79 -32.56 8.57
C ILE A 548 -1.90 -31.50 8.62
N GLN A 549 -2.92 -31.71 9.46
CA GLN A 549 -4.01 -30.75 9.64
C GLN A 549 -3.48 -29.41 10.15
N ALA A 550 -2.57 -29.46 11.11
CA ALA A 550 -1.95 -28.27 11.69
C ALA A 550 -1.24 -27.40 10.68
N VAL A 551 -0.41 -28.06 9.86
CA VAL A 551 0.35 -27.39 8.81
C VAL A 551 -0.60 -26.88 7.72
N SER A 552 -1.56 -27.71 7.30
CA SER A 552 -2.52 -27.35 6.24
C SER A 552 -3.48 -26.21 6.61
N ALA A 553 -3.70 -25.94 7.90
CA ALA A 553 -4.51 -24.80 8.33
C ALA A 553 -3.90 -23.44 7.93
N ASN A 554 -2.58 -23.40 7.66
CA ASN A 554 -1.89 -22.19 7.21
C ASN A 554 -2.00 -21.94 5.70
N ILE A 555 -2.65 -22.84 4.96
CA ILE A 555 -2.84 -22.72 3.51
C ILE A 555 -4.22 -22.08 3.24
N PRO A 556 -4.34 -21.11 2.31
CA PRO A 556 -5.62 -20.50 1.97
C PRO A 556 -6.69 -21.53 1.53
N THR A 557 -7.90 -21.41 2.09
CA THR A 557 -9.00 -22.37 1.89
C THR A 557 -9.48 -22.49 0.44
N GLN A 558 -9.32 -21.44 -0.36
CA GLN A 558 -9.78 -21.37 -1.76
C GLN A 558 -8.82 -22.02 -2.76
N CYS A 559 -7.70 -22.60 -2.31
CA CYS A 559 -6.70 -23.15 -3.21
C CYS A 559 -6.89 -24.64 -3.52
N GLU A 560 -6.55 -25.05 -4.75
CA GLU A 560 -6.57 -26.45 -5.21
C GLU A 560 -5.73 -27.36 -4.30
N CYS A 561 -4.57 -26.88 -3.83
CA CYS A 561 -3.71 -27.64 -2.94
C CYS A 561 -4.42 -28.01 -1.62
N GLN A 562 -5.23 -27.10 -1.07
CA GLN A 562 -6.00 -27.37 0.14
C GLN A 562 -7.04 -28.49 -0.09
N ALA A 563 -7.71 -28.49 -1.24
CA ALA A 563 -8.64 -29.56 -1.60
C ALA A 563 -7.94 -30.92 -1.70
N ILE A 564 -6.74 -30.96 -2.28
CA ILE A 564 -5.90 -32.17 -2.36
C ILE A 564 -5.51 -32.66 -0.96
N LEU A 565 -5.07 -31.77 -0.08
CA LEU A 565 -4.70 -32.12 1.30
C LEU A 565 -5.92 -32.61 2.11
N CYS A 566 -7.08 -31.96 1.99
CA CYS A 566 -8.31 -32.39 2.63
C CYS A 566 -8.74 -33.79 2.15
N LYS A 567 -8.64 -34.06 0.84
CA LYS A 567 -8.92 -35.38 0.26
C LYS A 567 -7.95 -36.44 0.79
N ALA A 568 -6.65 -36.14 0.78
CA ALA A 568 -5.60 -37.02 1.30
C ALA A 568 -5.86 -37.37 2.78
N VAL A 569 -6.16 -36.37 3.60
CA VAL A 569 -6.54 -36.57 5.00
C VAL A 569 -7.77 -37.49 5.10
N SER A 570 -8.82 -37.29 4.29
CA SER A 570 -10.01 -38.17 4.30
C SER A 570 -9.68 -39.62 3.95
N GLU A 571 -8.93 -39.86 2.87
CA GLU A 571 -8.55 -41.22 2.44
C GLU A 571 -7.70 -41.96 3.47
N LEU A 572 -6.87 -41.21 4.19
CA LEU A 572 -6.08 -41.71 5.30
C LEU A 572 -6.96 -42.08 6.49
N LYS A 573 -8.05 -41.32 6.76
CA LYS A 573 -9.09 -41.71 7.74
C LYS A 573 -9.77 -43.02 7.40
N ASP A 574 -10.20 -43.16 6.16
CA ASP A 574 -10.87 -44.40 5.73
C ASP A 574 -9.94 -45.60 5.82
N SER A 575 -8.67 -45.43 5.42
CA SER A 575 -7.66 -46.49 5.46
C SER A 575 -7.30 -46.91 6.89
N CYS A 576 -7.27 -45.95 7.83
CA CYS A 576 -7.02 -46.24 9.24
C CYS A 576 -8.23 -46.91 9.91
N ASN A 577 -9.45 -46.44 9.64
CA ASN A 577 -10.67 -47.11 10.09
C ASN A 577 -10.73 -48.57 9.61
N ALA A 578 -10.38 -48.81 8.35
CA ALA A 578 -10.28 -50.16 7.81
C ALA A 578 -9.20 -51.00 8.50
N LEU A 579 -8.05 -50.41 8.86
CA LEU A 579 -7.01 -51.09 9.63
C LEU A 579 -7.47 -51.45 11.04
N ILE A 580 -8.12 -50.53 11.77
CA ILE A 580 -8.68 -50.79 13.10
C ILE A 580 -9.64 -51.98 13.04
N ASN A 581 -10.58 -51.98 12.08
CA ASN A 581 -11.55 -53.06 11.92
C ASN A 581 -10.89 -54.42 11.60
N ARG A 582 -9.80 -54.43 10.82
CA ARG A 582 -9.01 -55.65 10.57
C ARG A 582 -8.29 -56.15 11.83
N LEU A 583 -7.74 -55.25 12.66
CA LEU A 583 -7.04 -55.61 13.90
C LEU A 583 -8.01 -56.19 14.94
N VAL A 584 -9.23 -55.68 15.02
CA VAL A 584 -10.27 -56.15 15.95
C VAL A 584 -10.68 -57.60 15.68
N GLN A 585 -10.69 -58.01 14.40
CA GLN A 585 -11.06 -59.37 14.00
C GLN A 585 -10.09 -60.45 14.53
N GLU A 586 -8.88 -60.08 14.97
CA GLU A 586 -7.92 -61.00 15.55
C GLU A 586 -8.14 -61.22 17.07
N ILE A 587 -9.00 -60.44 17.71
CA ILE A 587 -9.29 -60.56 19.14
C ILE A 587 -10.43 -61.58 19.32
N GLU A 588 -10.21 -62.60 20.15
CA GLU A 588 -11.17 -63.71 20.33
C GLU A 588 -12.42 -63.30 21.13
N SER A 589 -12.25 -62.50 22.18
CA SER A 589 -13.31 -62.09 23.11
C SER A 589 -14.06 -60.85 22.59
N LYS A 590 -15.40 -60.92 22.56
CA LYS A 590 -16.26 -59.80 22.12
C LYS A 590 -16.16 -58.58 23.05
N ASP A 591 -15.97 -58.80 24.35
CA ASP A 591 -15.81 -57.71 25.31
C ASP A 591 -14.45 -57.01 25.12
N ASP A 592 -13.39 -57.78 24.88
CA ASP A 592 -12.06 -57.25 24.57
C ASP A 592 -12.01 -56.51 23.22
N GLN A 593 -12.79 -56.95 22.23
CA GLN A 593 -12.97 -56.23 20.96
C GLN A 593 -13.54 -54.83 21.18
N ILE A 594 -14.55 -54.70 22.06
CA ILE A 594 -15.16 -53.41 22.39
C ILE A 594 -14.14 -52.52 23.11
N ILE A 595 -13.44 -53.03 24.12
CA ILE A 595 -12.41 -52.28 24.86
C ILE A 595 -11.31 -51.79 23.91
N PHE A 596 -10.83 -52.66 23.01
CA PHE A 596 -9.85 -52.30 22.00
C PHE A 596 -10.32 -51.18 21.08
N LEU A 597 -11.56 -51.27 20.56
CA LEU A 597 -12.14 -50.25 19.68
C LEU A 597 -12.26 -48.89 20.39
N VAL A 598 -12.72 -48.89 21.64
CA VAL A 598 -12.83 -47.66 22.46
C VAL A 598 -11.45 -47.02 22.62
N ASN A 599 -10.43 -47.78 23.04
CA ASN A 599 -9.06 -47.27 23.21
C ASN A 599 -8.49 -46.65 21.92
N ASN A 600 -8.67 -47.33 20.78
CA ASN A 600 -8.11 -46.88 19.50
C ASN A 600 -8.86 -45.67 18.90
N TYR A 601 -10.18 -45.60 19.01
CA TYR A 601 -10.90 -44.40 18.56
C TYR A 601 -10.71 -43.22 19.52
N ALA A 602 -10.65 -43.48 20.83
CA ALA A 602 -10.48 -42.42 21.81
C ALA A 602 -9.11 -41.74 21.70
N ILE A 603 -8.03 -42.47 21.47
CA ILE A 603 -6.71 -41.86 21.30
C ILE A 603 -6.66 -40.95 20.07
N VAL A 604 -7.30 -41.32 18.96
CA VAL A 604 -7.37 -40.49 17.75
C VAL A 604 -8.13 -39.20 18.04
N VAL A 605 -9.27 -39.29 18.71
CA VAL A 605 -10.07 -38.11 19.09
C VAL A 605 -9.29 -37.22 20.07
N GLN A 606 -8.64 -37.81 21.07
CA GLN A 606 -7.85 -37.10 22.07
C GLN A 606 -6.70 -36.32 21.41
N SER A 607 -5.88 -36.96 20.57
CA SER A 607 -4.77 -36.31 19.89
C SER A 607 -5.24 -35.13 19.03
N ILE A 608 -6.36 -35.26 18.31
CA ILE A 608 -6.86 -34.17 17.47
C ILE A 608 -7.43 -33.02 18.31
N GLN A 609 -8.11 -33.31 19.42
CA GLN A 609 -8.61 -32.26 20.33
C GLN A 609 -7.49 -31.51 21.04
N GLU A 610 -6.45 -32.21 21.51
CA GLU A 610 -5.25 -31.59 22.12
C GLU A 610 -4.57 -30.62 21.15
N TYR A 611 -4.55 -30.94 19.85
CA TYR A 611 -4.07 -30.04 18.82
C TYR A 611 -4.95 -28.79 18.65
N VAL A 612 -6.27 -28.96 18.49
CA VAL A 612 -7.21 -27.83 18.32
C VAL A 612 -7.18 -26.88 19.52
N ALA A 613 -7.03 -27.41 20.74
CA ALA A 613 -6.87 -26.61 21.95
C ALA A 613 -5.56 -25.80 21.95
N SER A 614 -4.48 -26.38 21.40
CA SER A 614 -3.15 -25.75 21.35
C SER A 614 -3.05 -24.65 20.27
N SER A 615 -3.70 -24.83 19.11
CA SER A 615 -3.65 -23.88 18.00
C SER A 615 -4.47 -22.60 18.25
N ASN A 616 -5.54 -22.68 19.04
CA ASN A 616 -6.32 -21.50 19.45
C ASN A 616 -5.57 -20.59 20.45
N GLY A 617 -4.41 -21.03 20.97
CA GLY A 617 -3.57 -20.24 21.88
C GLY A 617 -2.54 -19.34 21.19
N THR A 618 -2.25 -19.53 19.89
CA THR A 618 -1.17 -18.83 19.19
C THR A 618 -1.61 -18.26 17.84
N GLY A 619 -2.23 -17.08 17.89
CA GLY A 619 -2.15 -16.08 16.82
C GLY A 619 -2.75 -16.46 15.46
N GLY A 620 -4.07 -16.63 15.38
CA GLY A 620 -4.82 -16.65 14.14
C GLY A 620 -6.26 -16.24 14.42
N THR A 621 -6.74 -15.19 13.75
CA THR A 621 -8.06 -14.60 13.94
C THR A 621 -9.19 -15.59 13.65
N SER A 622 -9.72 -16.24 14.67
CA SER A 622 -11.11 -16.66 14.74
C SER A 622 -11.74 -16.02 15.97
N THR A 623 -12.83 -15.30 15.73
CA THR A 623 -13.65 -14.69 16.77
C THR A 623 -14.22 -15.77 17.69
N ASN A 624 -14.06 -15.56 18.99
CA ASN A 624 -14.54 -16.36 20.12
C ASN A 624 -13.78 -17.68 20.34
N GLY A 625 -13.10 -17.76 21.48
CA GLY A 625 -12.41 -18.96 21.99
C GLY A 625 -13.36 -20.08 22.41
N ASP A 626 -14.37 -20.38 21.60
CA ASP A 626 -15.21 -21.55 21.78
C ASP A 626 -14.49 -22.75 21.15
N ILE A 627 -14.11 -23.71 21.99
CA ILE A 627 -13.69 -25.03 21.54
C ILE A 627 -14.84 -25.59 20.69
N ILE A 628 -14.64 -25.69 19.37
CA ILE A 628 -15.64 -26.24 18.46
C ILE A 628 -16.03 -27.63 19.00
N PRO A 629 -17.32 -27.87 19.29
CA PRO A 629 -17.76 -29.16 19.79
C PRO A 629 -17.32 -30.28 18.83
N PRO A 630 -16.86 -31.45 19.34
CA PRO A 630 -16.35 -32.55 18.50
C PRO A 630 -17.34 -33.03 17.42
N ASP A 631 -18.63 -32.76 17.61
CA ASP A 631 -19.74 -33.06 16.70
C ASP A 631 -19.84 -32.14 15.47
N GLN A 632 -19.25 -30.95 15.55
CA GLN A 632 -19.30 -29.91 14.53
C GLN A 632 -18.05 -29.88 13.64
N ASP A 633 -16.92 -30.38 14.15
CA ASP A 633 -15.71 -30.51 13.34
C ASP A 633 -15.85 -31.68 12.36
N ILE A 634 -16.00 -31.36 11.06
CA ILE A 634 -16.06 -32.31 9.93
C ILE A 634 -14.91 -33.32 10.00
N THR A 635 -13.79 -32.90 10.57
CA THR A 635 -12.55 -33.65 10.66
C THR A 635 -12.62 -34.76 11.71
N ILE A 636 -13.16 -34.46 12.89
CA ILE A 636 -13.21 -35.36 14.05
C ILE A 636 -14.50 -36.21 14.04
N LYS A 637 -15.58 -35.66 13.46
CA LYS A 637 -16.93 -36.22 13.47
C LYS A 637 -17.04 -37.71 13.12
N PRO A 638 -16.36 -38.27 12.10
CA PRO A 638 -16.46 -39.70 11.81
C PRO A 638 -15.90 -40.57 12.93
N PHE A 639 -14.72 -40.24 13.46
CA PHE A 639 -14.11 -40.97 14.58
C PHE A 639 -14.86 -40.77 15.87
N TYR A 640 -15.37 -39.56 16.12
CA TYR A 640 -16.16 -39.27 17.30
C TYR A 640 -17.48 -40.05 17.33
N ARG A 641 -18.18 -40.14 16.18
CA ARG A 641 -19.38 -40.98 16.05
C ARG A 641 -19.07 -42.46 16.26
N SER A 642 -17.97 -42.95 15.70
CA SER A 642 -17.52 -44.34 15.92
C SER A 642 -17.19 -44.59 17.39
N PHE A 643 -16.46 -43.67 18.03
CA PHE A 643 -16.17 -43.72 19.46
C PHE A 643 -17.46 -43.75 20.29
N GLN A 644 -18.39 -42.82 20.07
CA GLN A 644 -19.66 -42.76 20.81
C GLN A 644 -20.47 -44.06 20.68
N SER A 645 -20.57 -44.61 19.46
CA SER A 645 -21.30 -45.85 19.19
C SER A 645 -20.70 -47.05 19.94
N VAL A 646 -19.37 -47.17 19.95
CA VAL A 646 -18.67 -48.27 20.65
C VAL A 646 -18.67 -48.06 22.17
N ALA A 647 -18.47 -46.82 22.64
CA ALA A 647 -18.52 -46.47 24.06
C ALA A 647 -19.90 -46.80 24.65
N LYS A 648 -20.99 -46.51 23.92
CA LYS A 648 -22.34 -46.93 24.32
C LYS A 648 -22.45 -48.45 24.48
N LYS A 649 -21.96 -49.23 23.50
CA LYS A 649 -21.96 -50.71 23.59
C LYS A 649 -21.16 -51.23 24.79
N TYR A 650 -20.03 -50.59 25.11
CA TYR A 650 -19.25 -50.92 26.31
C TYR A 650 -20.09 -50.69 27.57
N ILE A 651 -20.74 -49.53 27.68
CA ILE A 651 -21.57 -49.17 28.83
C ILE A 651 -22.77 -50.12 28.95
N ASP A 652 -23.48 -50.41 27.86
CA ASP A 652 -24.59 -51.36 27.82
C ASP A 652 -24.18 -52.74 28.36
N ASN A 653 -23.00 -53.24 27.96
CA ASN A 653 -22.46 -54.52 28.45
C ASN A 653 -22.11 -54.45 29.94
N GLN A 654 -21.45 -53.37 30.40
CA GLN A 654 -21.11 -53.19 31.82
C GLN A 654 -22.36 -53.06 32.70
N ILE A 655 -23.37 -52.34 32.22
CA ILE A 655 -24.66 -52.18 32.89
C ILE A 655 -25.40 -53.52 32.98
N THR A 656 -25.41 -54.31 31.90
CA THR A 656 -26.05 -55.63 31.88
C THR A 656 -25.41 -56.59 32.88
N ASN A 657 -24.09 -56.48 33.08
CA ASN A 657 -23.35 -57.26 34.07
C ASN A 657 -23.71 -56.88 35.53
N LEU A 658 -24.25 -55.68 35.76
CA LEU A 658 -24.71 -55.21 37.07
C LEU A 658 -26.15 -55.68 37.35
N LYS A 659 -26.28 -56.90 37.85
CA LYS A 659 -27.56 -57.57 38.18
C LYS A 659 -28.54 -56.72 39.00
N TYR A 660 -28.03 -55.84 39.87
CA TYR A 660 -28.85 -55.02 40.79
C TYR A 660 -29.48 -53.78 40.14
N LEU A 661 -28.92 -53.25 39.04
CA LEU A 661 -29.48 -52.13 38.28
C LEU A 661 -30.31 -52.57 37.08
N SER A 662 -30.16 -53.82 36.65
CA SER A 662 -30.85 -54.36 35.47
C SER A 662 -32.38 -54.19 35.52
N HIS A 663 -33.01 -54.47 36.66
CA HIS A 663 -34.47 -54.33 36.83
C HIS A 663 -34.94 -52.86 36.81
N PHE A 664 -34.13 -51.94 37.34
CA PHE A 664 -34.41 -50.50 37.30
C PHE A 664 -34.34 -49.99 35.85
N ILE A 665 -33.32 -50.38 35.12
CA ILE A 665 -33.06 -49.93 33.76
C ILE A 665 -34.09 -50.54 32.80
N SER A 666 -34.36 -51.84 32.88
CA SER A 666 -35.37 -52.49 32.02
C SER A 666 -36.77 -51.91 32.23
N PHE A 667 -37.19 -51.69 33.48
CA PHE A 667 -38.47 -51.09 33.80
C PHE A 667 -38.57 -49.65 33.27
N SER A 668 -37.51 -48.86 33.43
CA SER A 668 -37.48 -47.47 32.97
C SER A 668 -37.52 -47.35 31.45
N TRP A 669 -36.81 -48.22 30.72
CA TRP A 669 -36.80 -48.24 29.25
C TRP A 669 -38.08 -48.83 28.64
N GLU A 670 -38.72 -49.79 29.28
CA GLU A 670 -39.96 -50.41 28.81
C GLU A 670 -41.17 -49.47 28.99
N TRP A 671 -41.30 -48.87 30.17
CA TRP A 671 -42.50 -48.11 30.54
C TRP A 671 -42.34 -46.59 30.37
N GLY A 672 -41.12 -46.06 30.45
CA GLY A 672 -40.86 -44.62 30.36
C GLY A 672 -41.38 -43.98 29.06
N PRO A 673 -40.98 -44.49 27.88
CA PRO A 673 -41.42 -43.93 26.59
C PRO A 673 -42.94 -44.04 26.37
N LEU A 674 -43.58 -45.11 26.85
CA LEU A 674 -45.03 -45.32 26.75
C LEU A 674 -45.80 -44.29 27.60
N VAL A 675 -45.30 -44.01 28.80
CA VAL A 675 -45.88 -43.01 29.70
C VAL A 675 -45.61 -41.58 29.20
N GLU A 676 -44.43 -41.32 28.64
CA GLU A 676 -44.08 -40.01 28.07
C GLU A 676 -44.97 -39.68 26.86
N SER A 677 -45.21 -40.66 25.98
CA SER A 677 -46.09 -40.54 24.79
C SER A 677 -47.60 -40.58 25.09
N ASN A 678 -48.00 -40.56 26.37
CA ASN A 678 -49.40 -40.57 26.84
C ASN A 678 -50.22 -41.81 26.41
N VAL A 679 -49.58 -42.96 26.21
CA VAL A 679 -50.29 -44.22 26.01
C VAL A 679 -51.00 -44.60 27.32
N LYS A 680 -52.30 -44.93 27.23
CA LYS A 680 -53.07 -45.42 28.39
C LYS A 680 -52.62 -46.83 28.73
N ILE A 681 -52.01 -47.00 29.89
CA ILE A 681 -51.56 -48.30 30.40
C ILE A 681 -52.58 -48.77 31.43
N ASP A 682 -53.30 -49.84 31.12
CA ASP A 682 -54.20 -50.47 32.07
C ASP A 682 -53.41 -51.40 33.01
N PRO A 683 -53.42 -51.17 34.35
CA PRO A 683 -52.65 -51.97 35.31
C PRO A 683 -53.10 -53.44 35.42
N LYS A 684 -54.25 -53.80 34.84
CA LYS A 684 -54.80 -55.17 34.86
C LYS A 684 -54.18 -56.08 33.81
N ASP A 685 -53.75 -55.52 32.68
CA ASP A 685 -53.12 -56.26 31.60
C ASP A 685 -51.59 -56.38 31.79
N ASN A 686 -51.03 -55.58 32.70
CA ASN A 686 -49.58 -55.46 32.93
C ASN A 686 -49.22 -55.63 34.42
N PRO A 687 -49.06 -56.87 34.93
CA PRO A 687 -48.86 -57.13 36.36
C PRO A 687 -47.52 -56.62 36.91
N SER A 688 -46.54 -56.34 36.05
CA SER A 688 -45.24 -55.73 36.40
C SER A 688 -45.34 -54.23 36.70
N PHE A 689 -46.36 -53.54 36.18
CA PHE A 689 -46.59 -52.11 36.35
C PHE A 689 -47.47 -51.86 37.59
N ASN A 690 -46.91 -52.11 38.78
CA ASN A 690 -47.59 -51.91 40.05
C ASN A 690 -46.74 -51.12 41.07
N ALA A 691 -47.40 -50.43 42.01
CA ALA A 691 -46.74 -49.56 42.97
C ALA A 691 -45.72 -50.30 43.87
N SER A 692 -46.00 -51.55 44.25
CA SER A 692 -45.08 -52.35 45.09
C SER A 692 -43.77 -52.68 44.37
N ASN A 693 -43.83 -52.92 43.06
CA ASN A 693 -42.66 -53.17 42.23
C ASN A 693 -41.81 -51.90 42.06
N VAL A 694 -42.46 -50.76 41.82
CA VAL A 694 -41.78 -49.45 41.73
C VAL A 694 -41.09 -49.10 43.06
N THR A 695 -41.71 -49.33 44.21
CA THR A 695 -41.07 -49.13 45.53
C THR A 695 -39.84 -50.04 45.72
N LYS A 696 -39.91 -51.30 45.31
CA LYS A 696 -38.77 -52.23 45.36
C LYS A 696 -37.63 -51.76 44.46
N ILE A 697 -37.96 -51.26 43.27
CA ILE A 697 -37.00 -50.69 42.32
C ILE A 697 -36.33 -49.45 42.90
N LEU A 698 -37.09 -48.51 43.48
CA LEU A 698 -36.56 -47.31 44.13
C LEU A 698 -35.63 -47.64 45.30
N HIS A 699 -36.01 -48.59 46.15
CA HIS A 699 -35.18 -49.02 47.28
C HIS A 699 -33.89 -49.71 46.82
N SER A 700 -34.00 -50.60 45.84
CA SER A 700 -32.84 -51.29 45.25
C SER A 700 -31.91 -50.31 44.51
N PHE A 701 -32.47 -49.29 43.86
CA PHE A 701 -31.71 -48.24 43.20
C PHE A 701 -30.90 -47.47 44.23
N GLU A 702 -31.54 -46.87 45.25
CA GLU A 702 -30.89 -46.00 46.24
C GLU A 702 -29.73 -46.69 46.99
N GLN A 703 -29.86 -47.99 47.26
CA GLN A 703 -28.79 -48.76 47.91
C GLN A 703 -27.58 -49.04 47.01
N ASN A 704 -27.78 -49.19 45.71
CA ASN A 704 -26.78 -49.82 44.83
C ASN A 704 -26.18 -48.88 43.78
N TRP A 705 -26.84 -47.78 43.42
CA TRP A 705 -26.43 -46.95 42.27
C TRP A 705 -25.05 -46.30 42.45
N ARG A 706 -24.71 -45.84 43.67
CA ARG A 706 -23.39 -45.25 43.97
C ARG A 706 -22.24 -46.25 43.82
N SER A 707 -22.44 -47.45 44.36
CA SER A 707 -21.47 -48.54 44.28
C SER A 707 -21.31 -49.05 42.84
N ALA A 708 -22.40 -49.09 42.07
CA ALA A 708 -22.38 -49.46 40.67
C ALA A 708 -21.61 -48.47 39.80
N ILE A 709 -21.83 -47.15 39.98
CA ILE A 709 -21.07 -46.11 39.27
C ILE A 709 -19.58 -46.20 39.63
N ALA A 710 -19.25 -46.38 40.91
CA ALA A 710 -17.87 -46.54 41.36
C ALA A 710 -17.19 -47.79 40.76
N ALA A 711 -17.93 -48.90 40.65
CA ALA A 711 -17.44 -50.13 40.01
C ALA A 711 -17.15 -49.91 38.52
N ILE A 712 -18.09 -49.33 37.76
CA ILE A 712 -17.89 -49.02 36.33
C ILE A 712 -16.72 -48.06 36.14
N ARG A 713 -16.58 -47.05 37.01
CA ARG A 713 -15.44 -46.13 36.98
C ARG A 713 -14.11 -46.84 37.19
N ASN A 714 -14.03 -47.77 38.15
CA ASN A 714 -12.80 -48.53 38.39
C ASN A 714 -12.46 -49.48 37.23
N TYR A 715 -13.46 -50.13 36.63
CA TYR A 715 -13.25 -50.93 35.41
C TYR A 715 -12.77 -50.05 34.25
N SER A 716 -13.39 -48.90 34.03
CA SER A 716 -13.00 -47.93 33.00
C SER A 716 -11.57 -47.41 33.19
N ILE A 717 -11.14 -47.12 34.42
CA ILE A 717 -9.75 -46.69 34.70
C ILE A 717 -8.74 -47.80 34.34
N ASN A 718 -9.08 -49.06 34.61
CA ASN A 718 -8.22 -50.21 34.30
C ASN A 718 -8.19 -50.53 32.80
N ASP A 719 -9.34 -50.47 32.14
CA ASP A 719 -9.49 -50.79 30.72
C ASP A 719 -8.94 -49.69 29.80
N PHE A 720 -8.95 -48.43 30.25
CA PHE A 720 -8.55 -47.25 29.47
C PHE A 720 -7.42 -46.46 30.12
N SER A 721 -6.48 -47.13 30.79
CA SER A 721 -5.43 -46.49 31.60
C SER A 721 -4.53 -45.50 30.81
N GLN A 722 -4.36 -45.71 29.51
CA GLN A 722 -3.56 -44.86 28.63
C GLN A 722 -4.34 -43.72 27.93
N CYS A 723 -5.66 -43.64 28.09
CA CYS A 723 -6.49 -42.64 27.43
C CYS A 723 -7.42 -41.93 28.43
N GLN A 724 -7.00 -40.76 28.89
CA GLN A 724 -7.77 -39.94 29.83
C GLN A 724 -9.10 -39.46 29.24
N TYR A 725 -9.13 -39.22 27.93
CA TYR A 725 -10.34 -38.83 27.22
C TYR A 725 -11.42 -39.92 27.32
N ALA A 726 -11.07 -41.18 27.05
CA ALA A 726 -11.99 -42.32 27.17
C ALA A 726 -12.55 -42.43 28.58
N GLN A 727 -11.69 -42.38 29.60
CA GLN A 727 -12.11 -42.48 31.01
C GLN A 727 -13.15 -41.41 31.36
N THR A 728 -12.89 -40.16 30.97
CA THR A 728 -13.78 -39.03 31.28
C THR A 728 -15.10 -39.14 30.53
N GLN A 729 -15.05 -39.45 29.23
CA GLN A 729 -16.26 -39.53 28.40
C GLN A 729 -17.16 -40.72 28.75
N ILE A 730 -16.57 -41.88 29.04
CA ILE A 730 -17.33 -43.07 29.45
C ILE A 730 -17.98 -42.82 30.81
N PHE A 731 -17.26 -42.23 31.75
CA PHE A 731 -17.82 -41.86 33.05
C PHE A 731 -18.97 -40.85 32.92
N ASN A 732 -18.81 -39.84 32.05
CA ASN A 732 -19.90 -38.89 31.74
C ASN A 732 -21.12 -39.60 31.15
N GLN A 733 -20.92 -40.49 30.17
CA GLN A 733 -22.02 -41.24 29.54
C GLN A 733 -22.75 -42.16 30.51
N VAL A 734 -22.04 -42.84 31.42
CA VAL A 734 -22.64 -43.70 32.45
C VAL A 734 -23.56 -42.87 33.37
N ILE A 735 -23.09 -41.71 33.83
CA ILE A 735 -23.91 -40.81 34.67
C ILE A 735 -25.14 -40.34 33.89
N MET A 736 -24.97 -39.95 32.63
CA MET A 736 -26.06 -39.50 31.75
C MET A 736 -27.12 -40.58 31.53
N GLU A 737 -26.71 -41.82 31.35
CA GLU A 737 -27.64 -42.93 31.10
C GLU A 737 -28.44 -43.30 32.35
N ILE A 738 -27.78 -43.36 33.51
CA ILE A 738 -28.45 -43.57 34.80
C ILE A 738 -29.41 -42.42 35.10
N TYR A 739 -29.00 -41.18 34.83
CA TYR A 739 -29.85 -40.00 34.96
C TYR A 739 -31.08 -40.08 34.05
N THR A 740 -30.90 -40.46 32.78
CA THR A 740 -32.00 -40.61 31.83
C THR A 740 -33.00 -41.67 32.28
N CYS A 741 -32.51 -42.83 32.75
CA CYS A 741 -33.36 -43.86 33.33
C CYS A 741 -34.13 -43.35 34.56
N TYR A 742 -33.48 -42.58 35.42
CA TYR A 742 -34.13 -42.02 36.61
C TYR A 742 -35.19 -40.98 36.26
N ARG A 743 -34.94 -40.12 35.26
CA ARG A 743 -35.94 -39.19 34.73
C ARG A 743 -37.16 -39.94 34.20
N MET A 744 -36.94 -41.02 33.43
CA MET A 744 -38.05 -41.85 32.94
C MET A 744 -38.85 -42.44 34.09
N LEU A 745 -38.18 -42.94 35.13
CA LEU A 745 -38.84 -43.43 36.34
C LEU A 745 -39.63 -42.32 37.07
N ALA A 746 -39.07 -41.11 37.17
CA ALA A 746 -39.75 -39.96 37.77
C ALA A 746 -41.03 -39.59 37.00
N ILE A 747 -40.98 -39.57 35.66
CA ILE A 747 -42.16 -39.32 34.80
C ILE A 747 -43.25 -40.38 35.03
N ILE A 748 -42.87 -41.66 35.19
CA ILE A 748 -43.80 -42.75 35.50
C ILE A 748 -44.50 -42.51 36.84
N ILE A 749 -43.71 -42.18 37.87
CA ILE A 749 -44.21 -41.90 39.22
C ILE A 749 -45.13 -40.67 39.21
N ASP A 750 -44.75 -39.64 38.45
CA ASP A 750 -45.50 -38.39 38.37
C ASP A 750 -46.88 -38.53 37.74
N LYS A 751 -47.02 -39.38 36.72
CA LYS A 751 -48.29 -39.57 35.99
C LYS A 751 -49.19 -40.67 36.55
N TYR A 752 -48.64 -41.76 37.09
CA TYR A 752 -49.42 -42.96 37.46
C TYR A 752 -49.37 -43.32 38.96
N PHE A 753 -48.39 -42.86 39.73
CA PHE A 753 -48.18 -43.28 41.11
C PHE A 753 -47.97 -42.10 42.07
N GLU A 754 -48.99 -41.27 42.21
CA GLU A 754 -48.96 -40.06 43.06
C GLU A 754 -48.60 -40.34 44.53
N SER A 755 -48.96 -41.52 45.05
CA SER A 755 -48.64 -41.96 46.42
C SER A 755 -47.15 -42.25 46.66
N LEU A 756 -46.35 -42.43 45.60
CA LEU A 756 -44.91 -42.70 45.70
C LEU A 756 -44.07 -41.41 45.69
N LYS A 757 -44.68 -40.24 45.45
CA LYS A 757 -44.01 -38.93 45.52
C LYS A 757 -43.51 -38.60 46.94
N SER A 758 -44.15 -39.17 47.97
CA SER A 758 -43.77 -39.03 49.38
C SER A 758 -42.82 -40.12 49.89
N ASP A 759 -42.36 -41.04 49.03
CA ASP A 759 -41.41 -42.08 49.42
C ASP A 759 -40.04 -41.44 49.76
N PRO A 760 -39.41 -41.75 50.91
CA PRO A 760 -38.10 -41.21 51.27
C PRO A 760 -36.98 -41.56 50.28
N ASN A 761 -37.15 -42.61 49.47
CA ASN A 761 -36.16 -43.03 48.46
C ASN A 761 -36.38 -42.34 47.09
N PHE A 762 -37.47 -41.57 46.92
CA PHE A 762 -37.72 -40.80 45.71
C PHE A 762 -37.15 -39.39 45.85
N LYS A 763 -36.19 -39.05 45.00
CA LYS A 763 -35.47 -37.78 44.96
C LYS A 763 -35.69 -37.14 43.60
N SER A 764 -36.68 -36.25 43.48
CA SER A 764 -37.04 -35.57 42.22
C SER A 764 -35.84 -34.87 41.56
N ASP A 765 -35.55 -33.61 41.91
CA ASP A 765 -34.42 -32.88 41.32
C ASP A 765 -33.12 -33.02 42.12
N LYS A 766 -33.19 -33.47 43.38
CA LYS A 766 -32.03 -33.61 44.27
C LYS A 766 -30.99 -34.63 43.79
N ILE A 767 -31.40 -35.59 42.96
CA ILE A 767 -30.47 -36.56 42.38
C ILE A 767 -29.47 -35.89 41.41
N ILE A 768 -29.86 -34.75 40.81
CA ILE A 768 -28.99 -33.95 39.92
C ILE A 768 -27.82 -33.40 40.71
N ASP A 769 -28.07 -32.89 41.92
CA ASP A 769 -27.02 -32.33 42.78
C ASP A 769 -26.06 -33.44 43.25
N GLU A 770 -26.60 -34.60 43.65
CA GLU A 770 -25.78 -35.76 44.04
C GLU A 770 -24.94 -36.31 42.87
N MET A 771 -25.44 -36.26 41.63
CA MET A 771 -24.68 -36.66 40.44
C MET A 771 -23.63 -35.61 40.03
N LYS A 772 -23.91 -34.31 40.21
CA LYS A 772 -22.95 -33.22 40.00
C LYS A 772 -21.82 -33.22 41.03
N GLU A 773 -22.09 -33.60 42.27
CA GLU A 773 -21.04 -33.79 43.29
C GLU A 773 -20.03 -34.88 42.89
N MET A 774 -20.48 -35.92 42.18
CA MET A 774 -19.58 -36.98 41.68
C MET A 774 -18.75 -36.56 40.47
N ASN A 775 -19.20 -35.55 39.71
CA ASN A 775 -18.47 -35.02 38.56
C ASN A 775 -18.87 -33.56 38.27
N SER A 776 -18.02 -32.63 38.71
CA SER A 776 -18.23 -31.19 38.56
C SER A 776 -18.29 -30.71 37.10
N ASN A 777 -17.79 -31.52 36.15
CA ASN A 777 -17.70 -31.16 34.73
C ASN A 777 -18.92 -31.62 33.90
N LEU A 778 -19.95 -32.20 34.53
CA LEU A 778 -21.16 -32.63 33.82
C LEU A 778 -22.01 -31.42 33.38
N ASN A 779 -22.19 -31.26 32.06
CA ASN A 779 -23.09 -30.27 31.50
C ASN A 779 -24.48 -30.89 31.25
N LEU A 780 -25.28 -31.02 32.31
CA LEU A 780 -26.66 -31.54 32.24
C LEU A 780 -27.68 -30.53 31.66
N LYS A 781 -27.24 -29.31 31.28
CA LYS A 781 -28.14 -28.23 30.82
C LYS A 781 -28.89 -28.55 29.53
N TYR A 782 -28.37 -29.43 28.68
CA TYR A 782 -28.99 -29.79 27.40
C TYR A 782 -30.14 -30.79 27.50
N ILE A 783 -30.45 -31.32 28.69
CA ILE A 783 -31.59 -32.24 28.89
C ILE A 783 -32.88 -31.46 29.25
N HIS A 784 -32.76 -30.16 29.53
CA HIS A 784 -33.90 -29.30 29.89
C HIS A 784 -34.66 -28.71 28.70
N GLN A 785 -34.28 -29.00 27.44
CA GLN A 785 -34.80 -28.31 26.26
C GLN A 785 -35.38 -29.19 25.13
N GLU A 786 -35.65 -30.47 25.38
CA GLU A 786 -36.53 -31.26 24.49
C GLU A 786 -37.78 -31.76 25.22
#